data_AF-A0A9W8RQB9-F1
#
_entry.id   AF-A0A9W8RQB9-F1
#
_cell.length_a   1.000
_cell.length_b   1.000
_cell.length_c   1.000
_cell.angle_alpha   90.00
_cell.angle_beta   90.00
_cell.angle_gamma   90.00
#
_symmetry.space_group_name_H-M   'P 1'
#
loop_
_entity.id
_entity.type
_entity.pdbx_description
1 polymer ?
#
loop_
_entity_poly.entity_id
_entity_poly.type
_entity_poly.pdbx_seq_one_letter_code
_entity_poly.pdbx_strand_id
1 'polypeptide(L)'
;MSEASVEIDDTNNRISDDNLDWAIGQVLFMGWNGSEVTPHIRKLIEEYHVGAIVLTANNLRYQENGGLNALFDEELICGFPSAMGIAATGNLELAYKTSKSTAEALKACGVNMIVGPVLDILLNTGYQPIGVRCFGDDPKEVSAFGIAVINGFKDAGLATCGKHFPACGSLNYLGSSLDMPIITQTMEELQSSTLVPFRSALATGNLDSMFVSGSAISNPAINIPHACLSSEIVDDLLRQDLGFEGVAISDCLEMEALSQDLGIQNGVVMALEAGCDLILLCRSFDTQLEAIKALELGISNVHENLIKKASTIIIVTTNATRNLYQASFAKYVDLMCSMFRAQGRKKSVILVAVSSPYDFVMDRTIGTYLCTFDFTENAMQALVRVLCGYCLAEGSLPGILRKTKKVAKSRQNWIVQEYDQDRDEPYLKELLQAVWQSNPNNLKQLEWTTPASFNIFSSTITQKHFVVRNSSTKMLFGFLATYNTEDTGILAAVTVHPEKRKSSIGRSLYRRAILHFRTQPNLIDVQIGSCFPGIFMGISLDDDSSENWLRSLGWKGGRGRSLNNYILENLSTWRVPDGIVAQIRQAEIGFDLVQGSDHSEADQVLDLVYQQEGQEIVELYKLALTGAHFCGIIRAKAVDGSILGTAIVCAPTSPFSAFMPVLASGNNEIGGILAPVSFNKPQSTLVLQALTLMGVRQNKSSYRAQKTLLSLVS
;
A
#
# COMPACT_ATOMS: atom_id res chain seq x y z
N MET A 1 20.57 35.71 -22.12
CA MET A 1 20.08 37.07 -22.40
C MET A 1 20.13 37.30 -23.91
N SER A 2 18.98 37.10 -24.54
CA SER A 2 18.58 37.72 -25.81
C SER A 2 17.09 37.37 -25.93
N GLU A 3 16.24 38.18 -25.32
CA GLU A 3 14.79 37.99 -25.40
C GLU A 3 14.34 38.27 -26.83
N ALA A 4 14.06 37.22 -27.59
CA ALA A 4 13.26 37.31 -28.79
C ALA A 4 11.79 37.33 -28.35
N SER A 5 11.25 38.54 -28.13
CA SER A 5 9.82 38.73 -27.94
C SER A 5 9.10 38.33 -29.23
N VAL A 6 8.44 37.17 -29.21
CA VAL A 6 7.48 36.80 -30.25
C VAL A 6 6.24 37.65 -30.01
N GLU A 7 6.09 38.72 -30.78
CA GLU A 7 4.82 39.46 -30.85
C GLU A 7 3.75 38.50 -31.40
N ILE A 8 2.64 38.38 -30.66
CA ILE A 8 1.45 37.67 -31.14
C ILE A 8 0.74 38.64 -32.09
N ASP A 9 1.12 38.57 -33.36
CA ASP A 9 0.56 39.37 -34.45
C ASP A 9 -0.86 38.89 -34.80
N ASP A 10 -1.78 39.83 -35.08
CA ASP A 10 -3.21 39.55 -35.25
C ASP A 10 -3.46 38.67 -36.49
N THR A 11 -3.84 37.40 -36.27
CA THR A 11 -4.01 36.40 -37.33
C THR A 11 -5.05 36.77 -38.39
N ASN A 12 -6.04 37.59 -38.03
CA ASN A 12 -7.11 38.05 -38.92
C ASN A 12 -6.62 38.93 -40.09
N ASN A 13 -5.39 39.45 -40.06
CA ASN A 13 -4.88 40.38 -41.09
C ASN A 13 -4.07 39.69 -42.22
N ARG A 14 -3.91 38.36 -42.21
CA ARG A 14 -3.05 37.63 -43.17
C ARG A 14 -3.79 36.81 -44.23
N ILE A 15 -5.11 36.70 -44.15
CA ILE A 15 -5.91 35.94 -45.13
C ILE A 15 -6.26 36.87 -46.31
N SER A 16 -5.35 36.89 -47.29
CA SER A 16 -5.55 37.46 -48.63
C SER A 16 -5.14 36.41 -49.68
N ASP A 17 -5.70 36.48 -50.89
CA ASP A 17 -5.51 35.46 -51.94
C ASP A 17 -4.03 35.16 -52.25
N ASP A 18 -3.12 36.11 -52.00
CA ASP A 18 -1.67 36.00 -52.23
C ASP A 18 -0.94 35.01 -51.30
N ASN A 19 -1.62 34.33 -50.35
CA ASN A 19 -0.96 33.47 -49.34
C ASN A 19 -1.63 32.09 -49.11
N LEU A 20 -2.27 31.53 -50.15
CA LEU A 20 -2.99 30.25 -50.07
C LEU A 20 -2.10 29.05 -49.65
N ASP A 21 -0.88 28.95 -50.18
CA ASP A 21 0.04 27.84 -49.84
C ASP A 21 0.42 27.83 -48.35
N TRP A 22 0.59 29.00 -47.75
CA TRP A 22 0.79 29.16 -46.31
C TRP A 22 -0.44 28.71 -45.52
N ALA A 23 -1.64 29.14 -45.94
CA ALA A 23 -2.89 28.77 -45.28
C ALA A 23 -3.15 27.25 -45.33
N ILE A 24 -2.84 26.59 -46.45
CA ILE A 24 -2.89 25.12 -46.58
C ILE A 24 -1.90 24.46 -45.62
N GLY A 25 -0.68 24.99 -45.51
CA GLY A 25 0.33 24.53 -44.56
C GLY A 25 -0.15 24.55 -43.11
N GLN A 26 -0.86 25.61 -42.70
CA GLN A 26 -1.36 25.76 -41.33
C GLN A 26 -2.38 24.67 -40.91
N VAL A 27 -3.02 23.99 -41.86
CA VAL A 27 -4.01 22.90 -41.62
C VAL A 27 -3.33 21.53 -41.43
N LEU A 28 -2.01 21.43 -41.61
CA LEU A 28 -1.29 20.15 -41.56
C LEU A 28 -0.70 19.88 -40.16
N PHE A 29 -0.92 18.67 -39.65
CA PHE A 29 -0.37 18.16 -38.38
C PHE A 29 0.56 16.98 -38.65
N MET A 30 1.88 17.23 -38.68
CA MET A 30 2.87 16.32 -39.25
C MET A 30 3.83 15.74 -38.21
N GLY A 31 4.13 14.44 -38.31
CA GLY A 31 5.14 13.75 -37.51
C GLY A 31 6.40 13.38 -38.30
N TRP A 32 7.41 12.85 -37.60
CA TRP A 32 8.56 12.18 -38.22
C TRP A 32 9.10 11.06 -37.30
N ASN A 33 10.18 10.37 -37.69
CA ASN A 33 10.84 9.38 -36.83
C ASN A 33 12.25 9.83 -36.42
N GLY A 34 12.59 9.58 -35.15
CA GLY A 34 13.90 9.87 -34.57
C GLY A 34 13.90 11.11 -33.67
N SER A 35 14.87 11.16 -32.76
CA SER A 35 15.01 12.17 -31.70
C SER A 35 15.58 13.52 -32.17
N GLU A 36 15.95 13.65 -33.44
CA GLU A 36 16.50 14.87 -34.02
C GLU A 36 15.64 15.37 -35.18
N VAL A 37 15.60 16.69 -35.37
CA VAL A 37 14.89 17.34 -36.48
C VAL A 37 15.52 16.95 -37.81
N THR A 38 14.83 16.12 -38.59
CA THR A 38 15.32 15.68 -39.90
C THR A 38 15.30 16.83 -40.92
N PRO A 39 16.15 16.80 -41.96
CA PRO A 39 16.05 17.74 -43.09
C PRO A 39 14.67 17.72 -43.78
N HIS A 40 13.96 16.59 -43.71
CA HIS A 40 12.64 16.45 -44.32
C HIS A 40 11.55 17.23 -43.55
N ILE A 41 11.44 17.05 -42.22
CA ILE A 41 10.47 17.81 -41.44
C ILE A 41 10.83 19.31 -41.39
N ARG A 42 12.14 19.63 -41.38
CA ARG A 42 12.62 21.02 -41.56
C ARG A 42 12.08 21.63 -42.86
N LYS A 43 12.20 20.91 -43.98
CA LYS A 43 11.70 21.37 -45.28
C LYS A 43 10.18 21.60 -45.26
N LEU A 44 9.42 20.71 -44.62
CA LEU A 44 7.97 20.86 -44.47
C LEU A 44 7.58 22.10 -43.65
N ILE A 45 8.35 22.45 -42.62
CA ILE A 45 8.13 23.69 -41.83
C ILE A 45 8.54 24.94 -42.63
N GLU A 46 9.73 24.93 -43.24
CA GLU A 46 10.34 26.11 -43.86
C GLU A 46 9.75 26.44 -45.25
N GLU A 47 9.43 25.45 -46.08
CA GLU A 47 8.90 25.64 -47.45
C GLU A 47 7.39 25.42 -47.57
N TYR A 48 6.79 24.56 -46.75
CA TYR A 48 5.35 24.21 -46.82
C TYR A 48 4.56 24.72 -45.61
N HIS A 49 5.18 25.52 -44.74
CA HIS A 49 4.54 26.25 -43.64
C HIS A 49 3.60 25.40 -42.77
N VAL A 50 4.01 24.17 -42.44
CA VAL A 50 3.26 23.25 -41.58
C VAL A 50 2.89 23.90 -40.23
N GLY A 51 1.60 23.93 -39.91
CA GLY A 51 1.06 24.61 -38.72
C GLY A 51 1.25 23.84 -37.41
N ALA A 52 1.20 22.51 -37.44
CA ALA A 52 1.30 21.69 -36.23
C ALA A 52 2.26 20.51 -36.41
N ILE A 53 2.95 20.15 -35.32
CA ILE A 53 3.96 19.08 -35.31
C ILE A 53 3.62 18.06 -34.23
N VAL A 54 3.33 16.82 -34.62
CA VAL A 54 3.04 15.73 -33.68
C VAL A 54 4.32 15.02 -33.29
N LEU A 55 4.54 14.90 -31.98
CA LEU A 55 5.69 14.21 -31.41
C LEU A 55 5.21 12.85 -30.87
N THR A 56 5.80 11.79 -31.42
CA THR A 56 5.52 10.41 -31.02
C THR A 56 6.59 9.88 -30.09
N ALA A 57 6.42 8.66 -29.59
CA ALA A 57 7.43 7.92 -28.83
C ALA A 57 8.83 7.88 -29.47
N ASN A 58 8.93 8.07 -30.79
CA ASN A 58 10.19 8.08 -31.53
C ASN A 58 10.88 9.46 -31.56
N ASN A 59 10.22 10.55 -31.16
CA ASN A 59 10.74 11.92 -31.18
C ASN A 59 10.93 12.46 -29.76
N LEU A 60 9.80 12.54 -29.05
CA LEU A 60 9.71 12.68 -27.61
C LEU A 60 8.83 11.52 -27.16
N ARG A 61 9.44 10.36 -26.85
CA ARG A 61 8.95 9.33 -25.93
C ARG A 61 7.52 9.62 -25.34
N TYR A 62 6.36 9.54 -26.00
CA TYR A 62 5.05 9.72 -25.32
C TYR A 62 3.87 9.30 -26.16
N GLN A 63 2.71 9.13 -25.48
CA GLN A 63 1.43 9.74 -25.84
C GLN A 63 0.38 9.45 -24.73
N GLU A 64 0.02 10.47 -23.94
CA GLU A 64 -1.01 10.47 -22.88
C GLU A 64 -0.79 9.52 -21.66
N ASN A 65 -1.50 9.82 -20.56
CA ASN A 65 -1.55 9.01 -19.32
C ASN A 65 -2.41 7.73 -19.49
N GLY A 66 -2.09 6.92 -20.49
CA GLY A 66 -2.71 5.61 -20.74
C GLY A 66 -1.71 4.46 -20.50
N GLY A 67 -2.17 3.22 -20.62
CA GLY A 67 -1.30 2.01 -20.50
C GLY A 67 -0.26 1.83 -21.64
N LEU A 68 0.04 2.91 -22.37
CA LEU A 68 1.13 3.07 -23.32
C LEU A 68 1.95 4.29 -22.87
N ASN A 69 2.38 4.28 -21.60
CA ASN A 69 3.24 5.29 -20.97
C ASN A 69 4.61 5.31 -21.65
N ALA A 70 4.71 5.97 -22.81
CA ALA A 70 5.95 6.06 -23.55
C ALA A 70 6.89 7.16 -23.02
N LEU A 71 6.40 8.13 -22.23
CA LEU A 71 7.23 9.11 -21.52
C LEU A 71 7.48 8.59 -20.12
N PHE A 72 8.64 7.94 -19.99
CA PHE A 72 9.28 7.79 -18.71
C PHE A 72 10.72 8.27 -18.88
N ASP A 73 11.10 9.22 -18.04
CA ASP A 73 12.46 9.62 -17.80
C ASP A 73 12.61 9.75 -16.28
N GLU A 74 13.57 9.02 -15.71
CA GLU A 74 13.72 8.91 -14.25
C GLU A 74 14.05 10.27 -13.59
N GLU A 75 14.61 11.21 -14.35
CA GLU A 75 15.05 12.51 -13.84
C GLU A 75 14.08 13.65 -14.19
N LEU A 76 13.44 13.60 -15.38
CA LEU A 76 12.70 14.74 -15.92
C LEU A 76 11.16 14.60 -15.88
N ILE A 77 10.59 13.40 -16.07
CA ILE A 77 9.14 13.24 -16.28
C ILE A 77 8.56 12.03 -15.53
N CYS A 78 7.76 12.34 -14.50
CA CYS A 78 7.11 11.35 -13.65
C CYS A 78 6.01 10.56 -14.39
N GLY A 79 6.14 9.24 -14.41
CA GLY A 79 5.11 8.33 -14.95
C GLY A 79 3.94 8.16 -13.99
N PHE A 80 2.73 8.53 -14.44
CA PHE A 80 1.47 8.36 -13.70
C PHE A 80 0.70 7.10 -14.15
N PRO A 81 -0.19 6.54 -13.29
CA PRO A 81 -1.04 5.42 -13.66
C PRO A 81 -1.94 5.74 -14.86
N SER A 82 -2.37 4.71 -15.58
CA SER A 82 -3.35 4.84 -16.66
C SER A 82 -4.66 5.52 -16.20
N ALA A 83 -5.37 6.16 -17.13
CA ALA A 83 -6.69 6.77 -16.88
C ALA A 83 -7.65 5.85 -16.08
N MET A 84 -7.73 4.57 -16.43
CA MET A 84 -8.54 3.60 -15.69
C MET A 84 -7.99 3.32 -14.27
N GLY A 85 -6.67 3.31 -14.09
CA GLY A 85 -6.02 3.21 -12.78
C GLY A 85 -6.25 4.43 -11.89
N ILE A 86 -6.24 5.63 -12.47
CA ILE A 86 -6.63 6.89 -11.79
C ILE A 86 -8.11 6.83 -11.40
N ALA A 87 -8.99 6.46 -12.34
CA ALA A 87 -10.41 6.29 -12.07
C ALA A 87 -10.68 5.26 -10.96
N ALA A 88 -9.90 4.17 -10.91
CA ALA A 88 -10.02 3.12 -9.90
C ALA A 88 -9.82 3.61 -8.46
N THR A 89 -9.13 4.74 -8.26
CA THR A 89 -9.00 5.41 -6.95
C THR A 89 -10.29 6.08 -6.49
N GLY A 90 -11.19 6.46 -7.41
CA GLY A 90 -12.38 7.24 -7.14
C GLY A 90 -12.12 8.71 -6.76
N ASN A 91 -10.89 9.22 -6.93
CA ASN A 91 -10.50 10.56 -6.51
C ASN A 91 -10.30 11.51 -7.70
N LEU A 92 -11.24 12.42 -7.91
CA LEU A 92 -11.19 13.46 -8.96
C LEU A 92 -10.05 14.48 -8.73
N GLU A 93 -9.72 14.79 -7.48
CA GLU A 93 -8.62 15.70 -7.14
C GLU A 93 -7.26 15.10 -7.55
N LEU A 94 -7.12 13.78 -7.45
CA LEU A 94 -5.93 13.08 -7.93
C LEU A 94 -5.84 13.13 -9.46
N ALA A 95 -6.95 13.00 -10.18
CA ALA A 95 -6.99 13.13 -11.64
C ALA A 95 -6.58 14.55 -12.10
N TYR A 96 -7.09 15.59 -11.43
CA TYR A 96 -6.67 16.97 -11.67
C TYR A 96 -5.18 17.21 -11.36
N LYS A 97 -4.67 16.75 -10.20
CA LYS A 97 -3.26 16.96 -9.83
C LYS A 97 -2.27 16.24 -10.74
N THR A 98 -2.59 14.99 -11.12
CA THR A 98 -1.73 14.19 -12.01
C THR A 98 -1.70 14.76 -13.42
N SER A 99 -2.85 15.13 -13.99
CA SER A 99 -2.93 15.80 -15.30
C SER A 99 -2.22 17.14 -15.32
N LYS A 100 -2.41 17.99 -14.31
CA LYS A 100 -1.69 19.26 -14.17
C LYS A 100 -0.17 19.06 -14.12
N SER A 101 0.31 18.14 -13.27
CA SER A 101 1.74 17.84 -13.16
C SER A 101 2.33 17.33 -14.48
N THR A 102 1.56 16.49 -15.21
CA THR A 102 1.94 16.01 -16.55
C THR A 102 2.07 17.18 -17.54
N ALA A 103 1.09 18.08 -17.54
CA ALA A 103 1.07 19.23 -18.44
C ALA A 103 2.15 20.27 -18.12
N GLU A 104 2.46 20.52 -16.84
CA GLU A 104 3.56 21.39 -16.43
C GLU A 104 4.93 20.84 -16.91
N ALA A 105 5.14 19.53 -16.82
CA ALA A 105 6.35 18.87 -17.33
C ALA A 105 6.45 18.93 -18.87
N LEU A 106 5.37 18.62 -19.59
CA LEU A 106 5.33 18.69 -21.06
C LEU A 106 5.55 20.13 -21.57
N LYS A 107 4.98 21.12 -20.87
CA LYS A 107 5.19 22.54 -21.17
C LYS A 107 6.64 22.97 -21.01
N ALA A 108 7.33 22.45 -19.99
CA ALA A 108 8.78 22.68 -19.83
C ALA A 108 9.60 22.07 -20.98
N CYS A 109 9.10 21.02 -21.64
CA CYS A 109 9.68 20.45 -22.86
C CYS A 109 9.29 21.17 -24.16
N GLY A 110 8.56 22.29 -24.08
CA GLY A 110 8.12 23.07 -25.25
C GLY A 110 6.87 22.54 -25.95
N VAL A 111 6.21 21.49 -25.42
CA VAL A 111 4.90 21.04 -25.90
C VAL A 111 3.84 22.06 -25.46
N ASN A 112 2.98 22.48 -26.38
CA ASN A 112 1.91 23.46 -26.13
C ASN A 112 0.48 22.85 -26.15
N MET A 113 0.35 21.58 -26.54
CA MET A 113 -0.91 20.87 -26.69
C MET A 113 -0.79 19.41 -26.27
N ILE A 114 -1.79 18.88 -25.56
CA ILE A 114 -1.95 17.43 -25.35
C ILE A 114 -3.11 16.95 -26.20
N VAL A 115 -2.86 15.92 -27.03
CA VAL A 115 -3.92 15.24 -27.78
C VAL A 115 -4.70 14.31 -26.84
N GLY A 116 -5.38 14.88 -25.84
CA GLY A 116 -6.15 14.19 -24.80
C GLY A 116 -6.93 15.18 -23.90
N PRO A 117 -7.83 14.69 -23.02
CA PRO A 117 -7.99 13.28 -22.63
C PRO A 117 -8.96 12.46 -23.49
N VAL A 118 -8.86 11.14 -23.32
CA VAL A 118 -9.86 10.17 -23.77
C VAL A 118 -11.16 10.33 -22.97
N LEU A 119 -12.24 10.63 -23.68
CA LEU A 119 -13.62 10.79 -23.20
C LEU A 119 -14.53 9.61 -23.59
N ASP A 120 -13.99 8.62 -24.31
CA ASP A 120 -14.67 7.38 -24.68
C ASP A 120 -15.25 6.62 -23.47
N ILE A 121 -16.30 5.81 -23.69
CA ILE A 121 -16.89 4.92 -22.67
C ILE A 121 -16.74 3.45 -23.07
N LEU A 122 -16.18 2.64 -22.17
CA LEU A 122 -15.90 1.23 -22.43
C LEU A 122 -17.08 0.31 -22.10
N LEU A 123 -18.14 0.31 -22.92
CA LEU A 123 -19.34 -0.51 -22.67
C LEU A 123 -19.14 -2.01 -22.98
N ASN A 124 -18.17 -2.35 -23.84
CA ASN A 124 -17.89 -3.74 -24.25
C ASN A 124 -16.72 -4.33 -23.45
N THR A 125 -16.91 -5.51 -22.86
CA THR A 125 -15.87 -6.25 -22.10
C THR A 125 -14.96 -7.12 -22.99
N GLY A 126 -15.22 -7.19 -24.29
CA GLY A 126 -14.34 -7.81 -25.28
C GLY A 126 -13.07 -7.00 -25.56
N TYR A 127 -12.31 -7.37 -26.59
CA TYR A 127 -11.18 -6.54 -27.02
C TYR A 127 -11.68 -5.18 -27.53
N GLN A 128 -11.07 -4.10 -27.04
CA GLN A 128 -11.32 -2.72 -27.44
C GLN A 128 -9.97 -1.99 -27.48
N PRO A 129 -9.61 -1.24 -28.54
CA PRO A 129 -8.31 -0.56 -28.65
C PRO A 129 -8.05 0.46 -27.55
N ILE A 130 -9.11 1.07 -27.01
CA ILE A 130 -9.02 2.11 -25.98
C ILE A 130 -8.64 1.52 -24.62
N GLY A 131 -9.30 0.44 -24.19
CA GLY A 131 -8.98 -0.30 -22.96
C GLY A 131 -8.78 0.61 -21.74
N VAL A 132 -7.61 0.48 -21.08
CA VAL A 132 -7.27 1.26 -19.87
C VAL A 132 -7.00 2.76 -20.10
N ARG A 133 -7.03 3.23 -21.36
CA ARG A 133 -7.01 4.68 -21.68
C ARG A 133 -8.34 5.37 -21.35
N CYS A 134 -9.41 4.60 -21.19
CA CYS A 134 -10.73 5.07 -20.78
C CYS A 134 -10.86 5.09 -19.24
N PHE A 135 -11.61 6.05 -18.68
CA PHE A 135 -11.86 6.11 -17.23
C PHE A 135 -12.89 5.07 -16.73
N GLY A 136 -13.75 4.49 -17.57
CA GLY A 136 -14.72 3.46 -17.15
C GLY A 136 -15.90 3.25 -18.11
N ASP A 137 -16.94 2.56 -17.63
CA ASP A 137 -18.15 2.24 -18.40
C ASP A 137 -19.40 3.08 -18.02
N ASP A 138 -19.29 3.98 -17.02
CA ASP A 138 -20.38 4.86 -16.57
C ASP A 138 -20.19 6.28 -17.14
N PRO A 139 -21.14 6.79 -17.96
CA PRO A 139 -20.99 8.10 -18.60
C PRO A 139 -20.75 9.26 -17.65
N LYS A 140 -21.35 9.26 -16.45
CA LYS A 140 -21.21 10.37 -15.50
C LYS A 140 -19.86 10.34 -14.80
N GLU A 141 -19.35 9.16 -14.50
CA GLU A 141 -18.01 8.99 -13.95
C GLU A 141 -16.94 9.39 -14.98
N VAL A 142 -17.06 8.94 -16.24
CA VAL A 142 -16.16 9.33 -17.32
C VAL A 142 -16.20 10.85 -17.56
N SER A 143 -17.38 11.49 -17.60
CA SER A 143 -17.51 12.96 -17.66
C SER A 143 -16.72 13.66 -16.55
N ALA A 144 -16.90 13.22 -15.29
CA ALA A 144 -16.30 13.88 -14.14
C ALA A 144 -14.77 13.76 -14.13
N PHE A 145 -14.23 12.59 -14.45
CA PHE A 145 -12.77 12.38 -14.57
C PHE A 145 -12.19 13.13 -15.79
N GLY A 146 -12.87 13.11 -16.94
CA GLY A 146 -12.47 13.85 -18.14
C GLY A 146 -12.37 15.35 -17.88
N ILE A 147 -13.39 15.96 -17.26
CA ILE A 147 -13.40 17.38 -16.89
C ILE A 147 -12.27 17.71 -15.89
N ALA A 148 -12.04 16.87 -14.88
CA ALA A 148 -10.95 17.07 -13.93
C ALA A 148 -9.57 17.10 -14.62
N VAL A 149 -9.38 16.25 -15.64
CA VAL A 149 -8.14 16.21 -16.44
C VAL A 149 -8.02 17.40 -17.39
N ILE A 150 -9.09 17.78 -18.09
CA ILE A 150 -9.14 18.98 -18.94
C ILE A 150 -8.74 20.23 -18.14
N ASN A 151 -9.32 20.40 -16.95
CA ASN A 151 -8.99 21.54 -16.08
C ASN A 151 -7.53 21.52 -15.62
N GLY A 152 -6.94 20.35 -15.35
CA GLY A 152 -5.52 20.25 -15.00
C GLY A 152 -4.59 20.65 -16.14
N PHE A 153 -4.91 20.24 -17.38
CA PHE A 153 -4.17 20.64 -18.58
C PHE A 153 -4.31 22.15 -18.86
N LYS A 154 -5.52 22.70 -18.76
CA LYS A 154 -5.80 24.13 -18.90
C LYS A 154 -5.08 24.99 -17.86
N ASP A 155 -5.06 24.56 -16.60
CA ASP A 155 -4.41 25.31 -15.51
C ASP A 155 -2.87 25.31 -15.61
N ALA A 156 -2.28 24.31 -16.27
CA ALA A 156 -0.87 24.33 -16.68
C ALA A 156 -0.64 25.24 -17.92
N GLY A 157 -1.71 25.59 -18.62
CA GLY A 157 -1.71 26.37 -19.85
C GLY A 157 -1.21 25.56 -21.05
N LEU A 158 -1.73 24.35 -21.23
CA LEU A 158 -1.67 23.59 -22.48
C LEU A 158 -3.06 23.53 -23.13
N ALA A 159 -3.09 23.44 -24.46
CA ALA A 159 -4.32 23.19 -25.20
C ALA A 159 -4.83 21.74 -25.00
N THR A 160 -6.15 21.57 -24.93
CA THR A 160 -6.82 20.30 -24.60
C THR A 160 -7.58 19.70 -25.78
N CYS A 161 -7.53 18.38 -25.93
CA CYS A 161 -8.13 17.67 -27.07
C CYS A 161 -9.01 16.49 -26.65
N GLY A 162 -10.34 16.65 -26.70
CA GLY A 162 -11.28 15.58 -26.37
C GLY A 162 -11.30 14.51 -27.45
N LYS A 163 -11.34 13.22 -27.07
CA LYS A 163 -11.31 12.13 -28.06
C LYS A 163 -11.89 10.78 -27.60
N HIS A 164 -12.26 9.86 -28.50
CA HIS A 164 -12.23 9.96 -29.96
C HIS A 164 -13.67 10.08 -30.47
N PHE A 165 -14.00 11.24 -31.05
CA PHE A 165 -15.37 11.59 -31.43
C PHE A 165 -15.82 10.78 -32.66
N PRO A 166 -17.07 10.28 -32.73
CA PRO A 166 -18.14 10.40 -31.73
C PRO A 166 -18.06 9.34 -30.59
N ALA A 167 -17.52 8.14 -30.84
CA ALA A 167 -17.27 7.13 -29.79
C ALA A 167 -16.39 5.95 -30.26
N CYS A 168 -15.18 5.79 -29.72
CA CYS A 168 -14.30 4.63 -29.95
C CYS A 168 -14.28 3.59 -28.83
N GLY A 169 -15.01 3.81 -27.73
CA GLY A 169 -15.02 2.88 -26.59
C GLY A 169 -15.82 1.60 -26.77
N SER A 170 -16.55 1.42 -27.88
CA SER A 170 -17.43 0.26 -28.11
C SER A 170 -17.51 -0.12 -29.60
N LEU A 171 -16.35 -0.43 -30.18
CA LEU A 171 -16.17 -0.77 -31.59
C LEU A 171 -16.38 -2.27 -31.84
N ASN A 172 -17.04 -2.58 -32.95
CA ASN A 172 -17.17 -3.93 -33.50
C ASN A 172 -16.23 -4.13 -34.70
N TYR A 173 -15.86 -5.39 -34.96
CA TYR A 173 -14.99 -5.81 -36.07
C TYR A 173 -15.66 -6.99 -36.78
N LEU A 174 -15.65 -7.00 -38.12
CA LEU A 174 -16.32 -8.03 -38.92
C LEU A 174 -15.51 -9.32 -39.07
N GLY A 175 -14.19 -9.26 -38.87
CA GLY A 175 -13.29 -10.43 -38.91
C GLY A 175 -12.08 -10.28 -37.99
N SER A 176 -11.06 -9.54 -38.42
CA SER A 176 -9.79 -9.34 -37.70
C SER A 176 -9.73 -8.00 -36.97
N SER A 177 -8.77 -7.84 -36.05
CA SER A 177 -8.51 -6.54 -35.39
C SER A 177 -7.75 -5.53 -36.26
N LEU A 178 -7.53 -5.84 -37.54
CA LEU A 178 -6.99 -4.94 -38.56
C LEU A 178 -8.10 -4.39 -39.48
N ASP A 179 -9.29 -5.00 -39.46
CA ASP A 179 -10.44 -4.57 -40.24
C ASP A 179 -10.95 -3.21 -39.73
N MET A 180 -11.65 -2.47 -40.59
CA MET A 180 -12.25 -1.19 -40.23
C MET A 180 -13.10 -1.31 -38.95
N PRO A 181 -12.81 -0.55 -37.88
CA PRO A 181 -13.63 -0.54 -36.68
C PRO A 181 -14.99 0.12 -36.96
N ILE A 182 -16.07 -0.53 -36.53
CA ILE A 182 -17.45 -0.09 -36.79
C ILE A 182 -18.16 0.27 -35.48
N ILE A 183 -18.72 1.48 -35.43
CA ILE A 183 -19.72 1.90 -34.45
C ILE A 183 -21.09 1.41 -34.94
N THR A 184 -21.71 0.49 -34.21
CA THR A 184 -23.04 -0.07 -34.59
C THR A 184 -24.21 0.55 -33.82
N GLN A 185 -23.93 1.52 -32.93
CA GLN A 185 -24.94 2.19 -32.11
C GLN A 185 -25.80 3.13 -32.96
N THR A 186 -27.05 3.35 -32.55
CA THR A 186 -27.93 4.36 -33.15
C THR A 186 -27.60 5.76 -32.62
N MET A 187 -28.03 6.82 -33.31
CA MET A 187 -27.78 8.19 -32.84
C MET A 187 -28.42 8.47 -31.47
N GLU A 188 -29.58 7.86 -31.17
CA GLU A 188 -30.24 7.94 -29.86
C GLU A 188 -29.40 7.27 -28.75
N GLU A 189 -28.79 6.12 -29.04
CA GLU A 189 -27.88 5.42 -28.11
C GLU A 189 -26.57 6.21 -27.89
N LEU A 190 -26.04 6.85 -28.94
CA LEU A 190 -24.88 7.73 -28.85
C LEU A 190 -25.21 8.94 -27.97
N GLN A 191 -26.29 9.67 -28.27
CA GLN A 191 -26.70 10.88 -27.54
C GLN A 191 -27.04 10.63 -26.06
N SER A 192 -27.61 9.46 -25.74
CA SER A 192 -28.02 9.10 -24.37
C SER A 192 -26.91 8.48 -23.52
N SER A 193 -25.80 8.03 -24.12
CA SER A 193 -24.72 7.35 -23.43
C SER A 193 -23.33 7.86 -23.81
N THR A 194 -22.82 7.55 -25.01
CA THR A 194 -21.40 7.73 -25.34
C THR A 194 -21.01 9.18 -25.65
N LEU A 195 -21.95 10.03 -26.08
CA LEU A 195 -21.74 11.46 -26.28
C LEU A 195 -21.83 12.28 -24.97
N VAL A 196 -22.26 11.68 -23.86
CA VAL A 196 -22.43 12.40 -22.58
C VAL A 196 -21.12 13.00 -22.06
N PRO A 197 -19.95 12.32 -22.08
CA PRO A 197 -18.67 12.91 -21.71
C PRO A 197 -18.24 14.06 -22.61
N PHE A 198 -18.42 13.93 -23.93
CA PHE A 198 -18.12 14.99 -24.90
C PHE A 198 -18.99 16.23 -24.64
N ARG A 199 -20.31 16.07 -24.52
CA ARG A 199 -21.24 17.15 -24.16
C ARG A 199 -20.90 17.81 -22.81
N SER A 200 -20.51 17.00 -21.83
CA SER A 200 -20.13 17.49 -20.51
C SER A 200 -18.84 18.30 -20.55
N ALA A 201 -17.85 17.89 -21.36
CA ALA A 201 -16.61 18.62 -21.58
C ALA A 201 -16.85 19.94 -22.35
N LEU A 202 -17.63 19.91 -23.43
CA LEU A 202 -18.01 21.10 -24.21
C LEU A 202 -18.69 22.16 -23.33
N ALA A 203 -19.64 21.74 -22.48
CA ALA A 203 -20.35 22.62 -21.56
C ALA A 203 -19.46 23.32 -20.50
N THR A 204 -18.18 22.95 -20.37
CA THR A 204 -17.23 23.68 -19.51
C THR A 204 -16.57 24.89 -20.18
N GLY A 205 -16.59 24.96 -21.52
CA GLY A 205 -15.80 25.93 -22.30
C GLY A 205 -14.28 25.71 -22.29
N ASN A 206 -13.80 24.64 -21.63
CA ASN A 206 -12.37 24.38 -21.42
C ASN A 206 -11.76 23.41 -22.44
N LEU A 207 -12.47 23.08 -23.53
CA LEU A 207 -12.02 22.16 -24.57
C LEU A 207 -11.58 22.94 -25.82
N ASP A 208 -10.29 22.91 -26.15
CA ASP A 208 -9.75 23.67 -27.29
C ASP A 208 -9.94 22.96 -28.63
N SER A 209 -9.82 21.62 -28.62
CA SER A 209 -9.88 20.80 -29.83
C SER A 209 -10.65 19.50 -29.61
N MET A 210 -11.10 18.90 -30.70
CA MET A 210 -11.79 17.61 -30.74
C MET A 210 -11.12 16.70 -31.77
N PHE A 211 -10.72 15.51 -31.36
CA PHE A 211 -10.14 14.50 -32.25
C PHE A 211 -11.24 13.58 -32.77
N VAL A 212 -11.44 13.55 -34.09
CA VAL A 212 -12.47 12.77 -34.76
C VAL A 212 -11.91 11.45 -35.26
N SER A 213 -12.61 10.35 -35.00
CA SER A 213 -12.19 8.97 -35.28
C SER A 213 -12.14 8.61 -36.77
N GLY A 214 -11.23 7.73 -37.16
CA GLY A 214 -11.21 7.05 -38.47
C GLY A 214 -12.27 5.95 -38.66
N SER A 215 -13.05 5.62 -37.62
CA SER A 215 -14.01 4.50 -37.60
C SER A 215 -15.25 4.72 -38.48
N ALA A 216 -15.80 3.63 -39.01
CA ALA A 216 -17.10 3.60 -39.66
C ALA A 216 -18.26 3.70 -38.65
N ILE A 217 -19.43 4.16 -39.11
CA ILE A 217 -20.70 4.11 -38.37
C ILE A 217 -21.70 3.37 -39.27
N SER A 218 -22.08 2.16 -38.90
CA SER A 218 -23.00 1.33 -39.69
C SER A 218 -24.07 0.70 -38.82
N ASN A 219 -25.29 1.22 -38.96
CA ASN A 219 -26.53 0.71 -38.36
C ASN A 219 -27.67 0.78 -39.41
N PRO A 220 -28.89 0.28 -39.13
CA PRO A 220 -29.97 0.28 -40.11
C PRO A 220 -30.46 1.64 -40.62
N ALA A 221 -30.04 2.75 -40.01
CA ALA A 221 -30.42 4.12 -40.38
C ALA A 221 -29.27 4.97 -40.95
N ILE A 222 -28.02 4.67 -40.60
CA ILE A 222 -26.82 5.45 -40.96
C ILE A 222 -25.73 4.48 -41.44
N ASN A 223 -25.08 4.79 -42.56
CA ASN A 223 -23.93 4.05 -43.09
C ASN A 223 -22.84 5.00 -43.59
N ILE A 224 -21.92 5.35 -42.69
CA ILE A 224 -20.81 6.28 -42.90
C ILE A 224 -19.49 5.47 -42.88
N PRO A 225 -18.65 5.51 -43.93
CA PRO A 225 -17.44 4.70 -44.00
C PRO A 225 -16.32 5.17 -43.05
N HIS A 226 -16.19 6.48 -42.81
CA HIS A 226 -15.23 7.05 -41.85
C HIS A 226 -15.82 8.30 -41.19
N ALA A 227 -15.80 8.38 -39.86
CA ALA A 227 -16.38 9.51 -39.12
C ALA A 227 -15.63 10.84 -39.36
N CYS A 228 -14.29 10.85 -39.38
CA CYS A 228 -13.49 12.05 -39.65
C CYS A 228 -13.51 12.55 -41.10
N LEU A 229 -14.12 11.81 -42.03
CA LEU A 229 -14.27 12.18 -43.45
C LEU A 229 -15.74 12.44 -43.82
N SER A 230 -16.63 12.65 -42.83
CA SER A 230 -18.07 12.79 -43.04
C SER A 230 -18.61 14.09 -42.46
N SER A 231 -19.20 14.93 -43.31
CA SER A 231 -19.87 16.16 -42.91
C SER A 231 -21.03 15.91 -41.94
N GLU A 232 -21.72 14.76 -42.05
CA GLU A 232 -22.79 14.35 -41.12
C GLU A 232 -22.30 14.22 -39.66
N ILE A 233 -21.00 13.98 -39.45
CA ILE A 233 -20.39 13.82 -38.13
C ILE A 233 -19.60 15.04 -37.70
N VAL A 234 -18.83 15.63 -38.62
CA VAL A 234 -17.94 16.74 -38.30
C VAL A 234 -18.67 18.08 -38.35
N ASP A 235 -19.50 18.34 -39.37
CA ASP A 235 -20.27 19.59 -39.44
C ASP A 235 -21.61 19.45 -38.70
N ASP A 236 -22.51 18.59 -39.18
CA ASP A 236 -23.88 18.49 -38.64
C ASP A 236 -23.88 18.10 -37.14
N LEU A 237 -23.20 17.00 -36.77
CA LEU A 237 -23.22 16.54 -35.37
C LEU A 237 -22.29 17.35 -34.45
N LEU A 238 -21.05 17.65 -34.84
CA LEU A 238 -20.07 18.31 -33.96
C LEU A 238 -20.17 19.85 -33.98
N ARG A 239 -20.28 20.49 -35.14
CA ARG A 239 -20.45 21.96 -35.21
C ARG A 239 -21.87 22.39 -34.88
N GLN A 240 -22.87 21.87 -35.61
CA GLN A 240 -24.24 22.41 -35.53
C GLN A 240 -24.99 21.90 -34.30
N ASP A 241 -25.12 20.58 -34.11
CA ASP A 241 -25.89 19.98 -33.00
C ASP A 241 -25.22 20.15 -31.63
N LEU A 242 -23.88 20.03 -31.57
CA LEU A 242 -23.11 20.12 -30.32
C LEU A 242 -22.50 21.50 -30.06
N GLY A 243 -22.51 22.41 -31.03
CA GLY A 243 -22.05 23.79 -30.87
C GLY A 243 -20.54 23.92 -30.64
N PHE A 244 -19.70 23.05 -31.22
CA PHE A 244 -18.26 23.10 -30.99
C PHE A 244 -17.53 24.08 -31.91
N GLU A 245 -17.07 25.19 -31.32
CA GLU A 245 -16.35 26.27 -32.01
C GLU A 245 -14.80 26.13 -32.00
N GLY A 246 -14.26 25.09 -31.36
CA GLY A 246 -12.81 24.84 -31.27
C GLY A 246 -12.23 24.08 -32.47
N VAL A 247 -10.99 23.59 -32.36
CA VAL A 247 -10.26 22.96 -33.47
C VAL A 247 -10.65 21.48 -33.67
N ALA A 248 -11.22 21.11 -34.81
CA ALA A 248 -11.50 19.72 -35.17
C ALA A 248 -10.25 19.07 -35.83
N ILE A 249 -9.83 17.91 -35.35
CA ILE A 249 -8.61 17.21 -35.80
C ILE A 249 -8.98 15.83 -36.34
N SER A 250 -8.49 15.48 -37.54
CA SER A 250 -8.69 14.15 -38.11
C SER A 250 -7.92 13.06 -37.34
N ASP A 251 -8.37 11.81 -37.48
CA ASP A 251 -7.53 10.66 -37.18
C ASP A 251 -6.36 10.57 -38.17
N CYS A 252 -5.39 9.71 -37.88
CA CYS A 252 -4.22 9.51 -38.75
C CYS A 252 -4.63 8.89 -40.09
N LEU A 253 -4.53 9.66 -41.18
CA LEU A 253 -4.97 9.20 -42.51
C LEU A 253 -4.03 8.12 -43.12
N GLU A 254 -2.91 7.83 -42.47
CA GLU A 254 -1.99 6.72 -42.81
C GLU A 254 -2.38 5.40 -42.13
N MET A 255 -3.56 5.32 -41.52
CA MET A 255 -4.14 4.04 -41.10
C MET A 255 -4.38 3.14 -42.32
N GLU A 256 -4.02 1.86 -42.21
CA GLU A 256 -4.06 0.91 -43.34
C GLU A 256 -5.47 0.80 -43.93
N ALA A 257 -6.50 0.70 -43.08
CA ALA A 257 -7.89 0.61 -43.49
C ALA A 257 -8.47 1.89 -44.15
N LEU A 258 -7.83 3.06 -44.00
CA LEU A 258 -8.26 4.31 -44.64
C LEU A 258 -7.44 4.58 -45.91
N SER A 259 -6.12 4.37 -45.82
CA SER A 259 -5.18 4.55 -46.92
C SER A 259 -5.33 3.53 -48.06
N GLN A 260 -5.80 2.29 -47.78
CA GLN A 260 -6.11 1.30 -48.83
C GLN A 260 -7.45 1.58 -49.54
N ASP A 261 -8.48 2.05 -48.82
CA ASP A 261 -9.82 2.26 -49.36
C ASP A 261 -9.93 3.54 -50.20
N LEU A 262 -9.31 4.64 -49.76
CA LEU A 262 -9.44 5.97 -50.38
C LEU A 262 -8.13 6.54 -50.91
N GLY A 263 -6.99 6.16 -50.32
CA GLY A 263 -5.70 6.81 -50.56
C GLY A 263 -5.56 8.15 -49.83
N ILE A 264 -4.34 8.42 -49.32
CA ILE A 264 -4.06 9.56 -48.43
C ILE A 264 -4.48 10.90 -49.05
N GLN A 265 -4.24 11.12 -50.35
CA GLN A 265 -4.59 12.37 -51.04
C GLN A 265 -6.09 12.66 -51.01
N ASN A 266 -6.94 11.66 -51.27
CA ASN A 266 -8.38 11.83 -51.21
C ASN A 266 -8.86 11.97 -49.76
N GLY A 267 -8.27 11.22 -48.82
CA GLY A 267 -8.55 11.36 -47.39
C GLY A 267 -8.30 12.77 -46.86
N VAL A 268 -7.22 13.45 -47.31
CA VAL A 268 -6.95 14.85 -46.94
C VAL A 268 -8.06 15.78 -47.43
N VAL A 269 -8.47 15.66 -48.70
CA VAL A 269 -9.55 16.49 -49.27
C VAL A 269 -10.88 16.24 -48.54
N MET A 270 -11.23 14.98 -48.31
CA MET A 270 -12.48 14.62 -47.62
C MET A 270 -12.51 15.05 -46.15
N ALA A 271 -11.36 15.10 -45.46
CA ALA A 271 -11.28 15.64 -44.10
C ALA A 271 -11.51 17.16 -44.07
N LEU A 272 -10.99 17.90 -45.06
CA LEU A 272 -11.27 19.33 -45.22
C LEU A 272 -12.76 19.57 -45.53
N GLU A 273 -13.31 18.85 -46.50
CA GLU A 273 -14.72 18.97 -46.91
C GLU A 273 -15.70 18.58 -45.78
N ALA A 274 -15.30 17.68 -44.88
CA ALA A 274 -16.07 17.35 -43.69
C ALA A 274 -16.05 18.46 -42.62
N GLY A 275 -15.05 19.36 -42.62
CA GLY A 275 -14.90 20.44 -41.63
C GLY A 275 -13.84 20.20 -40.55
N CYS A 276 -12.82 19.37 -40.81
CA CYS A 276 -11.64 19.27 -39.94
C CYS A 276 -10.68 20.45 -40.18
N ASP A 277 -10.23 21.08 -39.10
CA ASP A 277 -9.29 22.23 -39.13
C ASP A 277 -7.81 21.80 -39.10
N LEU A 278 -7.52 20.56 -38.66
CA LEU A 278 -6.18 19.97 -38.68
C LEU A 278 -6.21 18.51 -39.16
N ILE A 279 -5.24 18.14 -40.00
CA ILE A 279 -5.16 16.80 -40.61
C ILE A 279 -3.86 16.09 -40.22
N LEU A 280 -3.99 14.87 -39.70
CA LEU A 280 -2.90 14.13 -39.03
C LEU A 280 -2.24 13.05 -39.90
N LEU A 281 -0.90 13.05 -39.94
CA LEU A 281 -0.03 12.03 -40.60
C LEU A 281 1.21 11.72 -39.71
N CYS A 282 1.57 10.45 -39.50
CA CYS A 282 2.37 10.01 -38.32
C CYS A 282 3.39 8.85 -38.47
N ARG A 283 3.41 8.03 -39.53
CA ARG A 283 3.93 6.64 -39.45
C ARG A 283 5.20 6.30 -40.24
N SER A 284 5.95 5.33 -39.71
CA SER A 284 6.62 4.32 -40.55
C SER A 284 6.13 2.90 -40.22
N PHE A 285 6.52 1.96 -41.08
CA PHE A 285 5.97 0.61 -41.17
C PHE A 285 6.69 -0.42 -40.28
N ASP A 286 8.02 -0.29 -40.14
CA ASP A 286 8.88 -1.38 -39.66
C ASP A 286 8.69 -1.75 -38.17
N THR A 287 8.38 -0.78 -37.30
CA THR A 287 8.26 -0.99 -35.85
C THR A 287 7.09 -1.90 -35.47
N GLN A 288 6.06 -2.01 -36.32
CA GLN A 288 4.97 -2.97 -36.10
C GLN A 288 5.32 -4.40 -36.54
N LEU A 289 6.28 -4.54 -37.46
CA LEU A 289 6.73 -5.83 -37.96
C LEU A 289 7.63 -6.57 -36.95
N GLU A 290 8.36 -5.84 -36.10
CA GLU A 290 9.18 -6.44 -35.02
C GLU A 290 8.34 -7.04 -33.89
N ALA A 291 7.23 -6.39 -33.51
CA ALA A 291 6.35 -6.86 -32.43
C ALA A 291 5.74 -8.25 -32.71
N ILE A 292 5.62 -8.63 -33.99
CA ILE A 292 5.08 -9.93 -34.42
C ILE A 292 6.12 -11.05 -34.29
N LYS A 293 7.42 -10.75 -34.46
CA LYS A 293 8.51 -11.75 -34.38
C LYS A 293 8.77 -12.25 -32.95
N ALA A 294 8.28 -11.56 -31.93
CA ALA A 294 8.43 -11.95 -30.52
C ALA A 294 7.48 -13.09 -30.06
N LEU A 295 6.57 -13.56 -30.93
CA LEU A 295 5.45 -14.44 -30.55
C LEU A 295 5.72 -15.97 -30.64
N GLU A 296 6.89 -16.42 -31.11
CA GLU A 296 7.09 -17.83 -31.52
C GLU A 296 7.58 -18.82 -30.44
N LEU A 297 7.70 -18.43 -29.15
CA LEU A 297 8.25 -19.32 -28.10
C LEU A 297 7.22 -19.73 -27.02
N GLY A 298 6.56 -20.86 -27.27
CA GLY A 298 5.55 -21.47 -26.39
C GLY A 298 6.08 -22.46 -25.33
N ILE A 299 5.20 -22.80 -24.38
CA ILE A 299 5.43 -23.67 -23.19
C ILE A 299 6.32 -24.90 -23.45
N SER A 300 7.35 -25.06 -22.61
CA SER A 300 8.17 -26.28 -22.52
C SER A 300 7.95 -27.04 -21.19
N ASN A 301 8.48 -28.27 -21.12
CA ASN A 301 8.48 -29.13 -19.91
C ASN A 301 9.10 -28.49 -18.65
N VAL A 302 9.78 -27.34 -18.78
CA VAL A 302 10.31 -26.57 -17.65
C VAL A 302 9.17 -26.03 -16.78
N HIS A 303 8.06 -25.57 -17.38
CA HIS A 303 6.96 -24.94 -16.65
C HIS A 303 6.26 -25.90 -15.69
N GLU A 304 5.99 -27.15 -16.12
CA GLU A 304 5.39 -28.16 -15.24
C GLU A 304 6.23 -28.44 -13.98
N ASN A 305 7.56 -28.48 -14.14
CA ASN A 305 8.47 -28.76 -13.03
C ASN A 305 8.52 -27.59 -12.03
N LEU A 306 8.41 -26.35 -12.51
CA LEU A 306 8.29 -25.17 -11.66
C LEU A 306 6.94 -25.16 -10.89
N ILE A 307 5.83 -25.45 -11.58
CA ILE A 307 4.49 -25.55 -10.98
C ILE A 307 4.44 -26.65 -9.90
N LYS A 308 5.08 -27.81 -10.15
CA LYS A 308 5.20 -28.91 -9.17
C LYS A 308 5.97 -28.47 -7.92
N LYS A 309 7.03 -27.67 -8.04
CA LYS A 309 7.86 -27.19 -6.92
C LYS A 309 7.28 -26.00 -6.13
N ALA A 310 6.67 -25.02 -6.81
CA ALA A 310 6.26 -23.75 -6.18
C ALA A 310 5.11 -23.92 -5.16
N SER A 311 5.19 -23.28 -3.99
CA SER A 311 4.11 -23.26 -2.98
C SER A 311 2.94 -22.35 -3.38
N THR A 312 3.28 -21.22 -4.00
CA THR A 312 2.36 -20.22 -4.57
C THR A 312 2.85 -19.87 -5.97
N ILE A 313 1.93 -19.68 -6.90
CA ILE A 313 2.21 -19.30 -8.28
C ILE A 313 1.51 -17.97 -8.55
N ILE A 314 2.25 -16.99 -9.06
CA ILE A 314 1.72 -15.72 -9.53
C ILE A 314 1.83 -15.74 -11.05
N ILE A 315 0.72 -15.48 -11.73
CA ILE A 315 0.66 -15.40 -13.20
C ILE A 315 0.36 -13.95 -13.54
N VAL A 316 1.17 -13.36 -14.40
CA VAL A 316 1.04 -11.97 -14.84
C VAL A 316 0.63 -11.96 -16.31
N THR A 317 -0.46 -11.29 -16.65
CA THR A 317 -1.01 -11.24 -18.02
C THR A 317 -1.23 -9.82 -18.50
N THR A 318 -0.99 -9.61 -19.80
CA THR A 318 -1.19 -8.33 -20.49
C THR A 318 -2.14 -8.55 -21.66
N ASN A 319 -3.41 -8.17 -21.49
CA ASN A 319 -4.47 -8.31 -22.49
C ASN A 319 -4.64 -9.77 -22.97
N ALA A 320 -4.85 -10.70 -22.03
CA ALA A 320 -5.10 -12.11 -22.30
C ALA A 320 -6.29 -12.36 -23.23
N THR A 321 -7.26 -11.43 -23.29
CA THR A 321 -8.32 -11.37 -24.31
C THR A 321 -7.80 -11.35 -25.75
N ARG A 322 -6.64 -10.74 -26.03
CA ARG A 322 -5.97 -10.77 -27.35
C ARG A 322 -5.08 -11.99 -27.55
N ASN A 323 -4.61 -12.59 -26.46
CA ASN A 323 -3.60 -13.64 -26.47
C ASN A 323 -4.18 -14.93 -25.87
N LEU A 324 -4.79 -15.74 -26.75
CA LEU A 324 -5.38 -17.04 -26.39
C LEU A 324 -4.40 -17.97 -25.66
N TYR A 325 -3.11 -17.84 -25.90
CA TYR A 325 -2.08 -18.58 -25.17
C TYR A 325 -1.95 -18.12 -23.71
N GLN A 326 -1.95 -16.82 -23.42
CA GLN A 326 -1.99 -16.31 -22.04
C GLN A 326 -3.28 -16.76 -21.32
N ALA A 327 -4.43 -16.67 -22.00
CA ALA A 327 -5.72 -17.10 -21.46
C ALA A 327 -5.76 -18.61 -21.16
N SER A 328 -5.30 -19.45 -22.10
CA SER A 328 -5.23 -20.90 -21.94
C SER A 328 -4.18 -21.33 -20.91
N PHE A 329 -3.02 -20.66 -20.84
CA PHE A 329 -1.97 -20.95 -19.87
C PHE A 329 -2.44 -20.64 -18.45
N ALA A 330 -3.03 -19.46 -18.21
CA ALA A 330 -3.57 -19.10 -16.89
C ALA A 330 -4.59 -20.14 -16.38
N LYS A 331 -5.49 -20.58 -17.26
CA LYS A 331 -6.51 -21.60 -16.95
C LYS A 331 -5.90 -22.99 -16.73
N TYR A 332 -4.92 -23.39 -17.54
CA TYR A 332 -4.21 -24.66 -17.40
C TYR A 332 -3.46 -24.74 -16.05
N VAL A 333 -2.81 -23.66 -15.63
CA VAL A 333 -2.07 -23.61 -14.36
C VAL A 333 -3.02 -23.63 -13.15
N ASP A 334 -4.15 -22.91 -13.18
CA ASP A 334 -5.15 -23.01 -12.09
C ASP A 334 -5.81 -24.39 -12.03
N LEU A 335 -6.11 -25.02 -13.17
CA LEU A 335 -6.61 -26.40 -13.24
C LEU A 335 -5.60 -27.38 -12.60
N MET A 336 -4.32 -27.31 -12.96
CA MET A 336 -3.28 -28.13 -12.33
C MET A 336 -3.21 -27.89 -10.82
N CYS A 337 -3.35 -26.65 -10.37
CA CYS A 337 -3.37 -26.31 -8.95
C CYS A 337 -4.66 -26.75 -8.24
N SER A 338 -5.81 -26.82 -8.92
CA SER A 338 -7.05 -27.38 -8.37
C SER A 338 -6.95 -28.89 -8.19
N MET A 339 -6.33 -29.61 -9.14
CA MET A 339 -6.05 -31.04 -9.01
C MET A 339 -5.12 -31.35 -7.82
N PHE A 340 -4.05 -30.55 -7.63
CA PHE A 340 -3.19 -30.70 -6.44
C PHE A 340 -3.92 -30.36 -5.13
N ARG A 341 -4.82 -29.36 -5.12
CA ARG A 341 -5.69 -29.05 -3.97
C ARG A 341 -6.60 -30.22 -3.61
N ALA A 342 -7.19 -30.90 -4.60
CA ALA A 342 -8.01 -32.10 -4.39
C ALA A 342 -7.22 -33.28 -3.79
N GLN A 343 -5.91 -33.37 -4.07
CA GLN A 343 -4.98 -34.33 -3.47
C GLN A 343 -4.43 -33.87 -2.10
N GLY A 344 -5.05 -32.87 -1.45
CA GLY A 344 -4.65 -32.37 -0.13
C GLY A 344 -3.41 -31.47 -0.11
N ARG A 345 -2.82 -31.13 -1.25
CA ARG A 345 -1.65 -30.23 -1.32
C ARG A 345 -2.10 -28.77 -1.37
N LYS A 346 -1.58 -27.94 -0.47
CA LYS A 346 -1.76 -26.49 -0.51
C LYS A 346 -1.00 -25.90 -1.70
N LYS A 347 -1.73 -25.53 -2.75
CA LYS A 347 -1.26 -24.74 -3.89
C LYS A 347 -2.20 -23.55 -4.05
N SER A 348 -1.65 -22.36 -4.20
CA SER A 348 -2.43 -21.15 -4.51
C SER A 348 -1.95 -20.53 -5.81
N VAL A 349 -2.89 -20.08 -6.63
CA VAL A 349 -2.65 -19.30 -7.84
C VAL A 349 -3.22 -17.91 -7.63
N ILE A 350 -2.42 -16.90 -7.93
CA ILE A 350 -2.82 -15.50 -7.98
C ILE A 350 -2.63 -15.05 -9.42
N LEU A 351 -3.70 -14.56 -10.04
CA LEU A 351 -3.67 -14.02 -11.39
C LEU A 351 -3.67 -12.50 -11.33
N VAL A 352 -2.78 -11.86 -12.06
CA VAL A 352 -2.60 -10.41 -12.09
C VAL A 352 -2.69 -9.93 -13.53
N ALA A 353 -3.73 -9.17 -13.85
CA ALA A 353 -3.81 -8.47 -15.13
C ALA A 353 -3.16 -7.09 -15.01
N VAL A 354 -2.10 -6.84 -15.78
CA VAL A 354 -1.33 -5.57 -15.71
C VAL A 354 -1.75 -4.54 -16.77
N SER A 355 -2.87 -4.80 -17.45
CA SER A 355 -3.51 -3.87 -18.39
C SER A 355 -5.03 -4.00 -18.22
N SER A 356 -5.74 -4.69 -19.11
CA SER A 356 -7.20 -4.80 -19.05
C SER A 356 -7.67 -5.51 -17.76
N PRO A 357 -8.52 -4.88 -16.93
CA PRO A 357 -9.12 -5.56 -15.78
C PRO A 357 -10.12 -6.64 -16.23
N TYR A 358 -10.60 -6.59 -17.47
CA TYR A 358 -11.66 -7.46 -17.98
C TYR A 358 -11.18 -8.87 -18.37
N ASP A 359 -9.86 -9.08 -18.52
CA ASP A 359 -9.25 -10.33 -19.01
C ASP A 359 -9.81 -11.60 -18.31
N PHE A 360 -10.05 -11.54 -17.00
CA PHE A 360 -10.61 -12.66 -16.23
C PHE A 360 -11.68 -12.27 -15.20
N VAL A 361 -12.18 -11.02 -15.20
CA VAL A 361 -13.12 -10.52 -14.16
C VAL A 361 -14.42 -11.33 -14.05
N MET A 362 -14.87 -11.91 -15.17
CA MET A 362 -16.07 -12.74 -15.24
C MET A 362 -15.81 -14.22 -14.97
N ASP A 363 -14.55 -14.67 -14.99
CA ASP A 363 -14.19 -16.08 -14.85
C ASP A 363 -14.15 -16.50 -13.38
N ARG A 364 -15.23 -17.13 -12.94
CA ARG A 364 -15.42 -17.56 -11.54
C ARG A 364 -14.54 -18.76 -11.14
N THR A 365 -13.79 -19.36 -12.06
CA THR A 365 -12.89 -20.48 -11.74
C THR A 365 -11.63 -19.99 -11.01
N ILE A 366 -11.16 -18.79 -11.34
CA ILE A 366 -9.93 -18.20 -10.80
C ILE A 366 -10.15 -17.72 -9.36
N GLY A 367 -9.39 -18.31 -8.43
CA GLY A 367 -9.61 -18.12 -6.99
C GLY A 367 -9.10 -16.80 -6.40
N THR A 368 -8.14 -16.12 -7.03
CA THR A 368 -7.62 -14.82 -6.59
C THR A 368 -7.13 -14.04 -7.80
N TYR A 369 -7.74 -12.88 -8.04
CA TYR A 369 -7.50 -12.01 -9.18
C TYR A 369 -7.21 -10.58 -8.72
N LEU A 370 -6.20 -9.95 -9.31
CA LEU A 370 -5.83 -8.55 -9.12
C LEU A 370 -5.68 -7.89 -10.48
N CYS A 371 -5.90 -6.57 -10.54
CA CYS A 371 -5.52 -5.75 -11.67
C CYS A 371 -4.74 -4.54 -11.19
N THR A 372 -3.65 -4.19 -11.88
CA THR A 372 -2.86 -2.98 -11.62
C THR A 372 -3.17 -1.84 -12.58
N PHE A 373 -3.96 -2.09 -13.63
CA PHE A 373 -4.34 -1.18 -14.74
C PHE A 373 -3.16 -0.62 -15.57
N ASP A 374 -1.93 -0.95 -15.18
CA ASP A 374 -0.67 -0.50 -15.73
C ASP A 374 0.45 -1.48 -15.33
N PHE A 375 1.52 -1.57 -16.15
CA PHE A 375 2.68 -2.44 -15.97
C PHE A 375 3.98 -1.66 -15.68
N THR A 376 3.90 -0.35 -15.46
CA THR A 376 5.01 0.48 -14.97
C THR A 376 5.66 -0.06 -13.69
N GLU A 377 6.92 0.28 -13.44
CA GLU A 377 7.62 -0.16 -12.24
C GLU A 377 6.88 0.25 -10.95
N ASN A 378 6.34 1.47 -10.89
CA ASN A 378 5.52 1.95 -9.78
C ASN A 378 4.30 1.05 -9.52
N ALA A 379 3.59 0.63 -10.58
CA ALA A 379 2.45 -0.28 -10.48
C ALA A 379 2.88 -1.68 -10.00
N MET A 380 4.03 -2.17 -10.47
CA MET A 380 4.59 -3.47 -10.06
C MET A 380 5.15 -3.45 -8.63
N GLN A 381 5.77 -2.37 -8.17
CA GLN A 381 6.15 -2.18 -6.77
C GLN A 381 4.91 -2.12 -5.87
N ALA A 382 3.86 -1.42 -6.28
CA ALA A 382 2.59 -1.38 -5.54
C ALA A 382 1.95 -2.78 -5.45
N LEU A 383 1.95 -3.55 -6.54
CA LEU A 383 1.51 -4.94 -6.56
C LEU A 383 2.29 -5.80 -5.56
N VAL A 384 3.63 -5.73 -5.55
CA VAL A 384 4.46 -6.46 -4.57
C VAL A 384 4.10 -6.06 -3.13
N ARG A 385 3.89 -4.76 -2.87
CA ARG A 385 3.47 -4.27 -1.55
C ARG A 385 2.09 -4.83 -1.14
N VAL A 386 1.14 -4.97 -2.06
CA VAL A 386 -0.17 -5.61 -1.81
C VAL A 386 -0.01 -7.12 -1.56
N LEU A 387 0.74 -7.83 -2.41
CA LEU A 387 0.94 -9.28 -2.32
C LEU A 387 1.66 -9.70 -1.03
N CYS A 388 2.67 -8.93 -0.60
CA CYS A 388 3.36 -9.12 0.68
C CYS A 388 2.57 -8.59 1.89
N GLY A 389 1.44 -7.88 1.67
CA GLY A 389 0.57 -7.36 2.73
C GLY A 389 1.07 -6.11 3.46
N TYR A 390 2.06 -5.41 2.88
CA TYR A 390 2.55 -4.11 3.35
C TYR A 390 1.50 -2.99 3.17
N CYS A 391 0.69 -3.08 2.11
CA CYS A 391 -0.49 -2.24 1.90
C CYS A 391 -1.73 -3.08 1.61
N LEU A 392 -2.91 -2.45 1.67
CA LEU A 392 -4.17 -3.04 1.22
C LEU A 392 -4.48 -2.52 -0.19
N ALA A 393 -5.12 -3.34 -1.02
CA ALA A 393 -5.71 -2.87 -2.26
C ALA A 393 -6.97 -2.05 -1.94
N GLU A 394 -6.92 -0.75 -2.19
CA GLU A 394 -8.02 0.20 -1.92
C GLU A 394 -8.77 0.62 -3.19
N GLY A 395 -8.17 0.41 -4.37
CA GLY A 395 -8.80 0.67 -5.66
C GLY A 395 -10.00 -0.23 -5.96
N SER A 396 -10.91 0.27 -6.77
CA SER A 396 -12.13 -0.43 -7.20
C SER A 396 -12.31 -0.32 -8.71
N LEU A 397 -12.85 -1.35 -9.36
CA LEU A 397 -13.21 -1.25 -10.78
C LEU A 397 -14.10 -0.02 -11.00
N PRO A 398 -13.80 0.85 -11.97
CA PRO A 398 -14.65 1.99 -12.27
C PRO A 398 -15.99 1.55 -12.87
N GLY A 399 -16.97 2.45 -12.84
CA GLY A 399 -18.24 2.32 -13.55
C GLY A 399 -19.32 1.47 -12.86
N ILE A 400 -20.13 0.76 -13.66
CA ILE A 400 -21.22 -0.12 -13.26
C ILE A 400 -20.70 -1.24 -12.35
N LEU A 401 -19.47 -1.72 -12.58
CA LEU A 401 -18.81 -2.71 -11.72
C LEU A 401 -18.43 -2.15 -10.32
N ARG A 402 -18.32 -0.82 -10.16
CA ARG A 402 -18.21 -0.16 -8.84
C ARG A 402 -19.48 -0.31 -7.99
N LYS A 403 -20.64 -0.28 -8.66
CA LYS A 403 -21.97 -0.35 -8.03
C LYS A 403 -22.33 -1.78 -7.64
N THR A 404 -21.83 -2.78 -8.36
CA THR A 404 -21.81 -4.17 -7.89
C THR A 404 -20.71 -4.38 -6.84
N LYS A 405 -20.90 -3.77 -5.67
CA LYS A 405 -20.26 -4.21 -4.42
C LYS A 405 -20.70 -5.63 -4.09
N LYS A 406 -20.09 -6.62 -4.75
CA LYS A 406 -19.65 -7.80 -4.02
C LYS A 406 -18.76 -7.26 -2.91
N VAL A 407 -19.31 -7.23 -1.71
CA VAL A 407 -18.55 -7.08 -0.49
C VAL A 407 -17.53 -8.21 -0.51
N ALA A 408 -16.31 -7.91 -0.98
CA ALA A 408 -15.13 -8.72 -0.72
C ALA A 408 -15.09 -8.80 0.80
N LYS A 409 -15.55 -9.95 1.35
CA LYS A 409 -16.00 -10.11 2.75
C LYS A 409 -15.16 -9.23 3.63
N SER A 410 -15.69 -8.06 4.04
CA SER A 410 -14.83 -7.06 4.66
C SER A 410 -14.23 -7.74 5.87
N ARG A 411 -12.91 -7.86 5.90
CA ARG A 411 -12.20 -8.48 7.02
C ARG A 411 -12.68 -7.69 8.23
N GLN A 412 -13.47 -8.31 9.10
CA GLN A 412 -14.37 -7.58 10.00
C GLN A 412 -13.58 -6.51 10.73
N ASN A 413 -13.84 -5.24 10.38
CA ASN A 413 -13.23 -4.11 11.05
C ASN A 413 -14.00 -3.93 12.35
N TRP A 414 -13.50 -4.55 13.41
CA TRP A 414 -14.16 -4.50 14.71
C TRP A 414 -14.06 -3.09 15.29
N ILE A 415 -15.14 -2.64 15.90
CA ILE A 415 -15.15 -1.37 16.63
C ILE A 415 -14.27 -1.54 17.86
N VAL A 416 -13.07 -0.95 17.79
CA VAL A 416 -12.16 -0.85 18.93
C VAL A 416 -12.54 0.36 19.77
N GLN A 417 -12.66 0.15 21.08
CA GLN A 417 -12.91 1.19 22.08
C GLN A 417 -11.71 1.27 23.04
N GLU A 418 -11.61 2.37 23.76
CA GLU A 418 -10.69 2.51 24.88
C GLU A 418 -11.18 1.66 26.05
N TYR A 419 -10.25 0.93 26.69
CA TYR A 419 -10.50 0.18 27.91
C TYR A 419 -10.86 1.13 29.05
N ASP A 420 -11.87 0.74 29.81
CA ASP A 420 -12.39 1.50 30.94
C ASP A 420 -12.45 0.52 32.11
N GLN A 421 -11.76 0.83 33.23
CA GLN A 421 -11.59 -0.14 34.31
C GLN A 421 -12.93 -0.55 34.91
N ASP A 422 -13.75 0.42 35.34
CA ASP A 422 -15.05 0.20 35.98
C ASP A 422 -16.02 -0.60 35.07
N ARG A 423 -15.93 -0.38 33.75
CA ARG A 423 -16.80 -1.04 32.76
C ARG A 423 -16.31 -2.43 32.33
N ASP A 424 -15.02 -2.59 32.09
CA ASP A 424 -14.47 -3.73 31.35
C ASP A 424 -13.68 -4.73 32.23
N GLU A 425 -13.30 -4.38 33.47
CA GLU A 425 -12.53 -5.26 34.37
C GLU A 425 -13.13 -6.68 34.55
N PRO A 426 -14.45 -6.86 34.84
CA PRO A 426 -15.03 -8.20 34.99
C PRO A 426 -14.87 -9.06 33.73
N TYR A 427 -15.11 -8.46 32.55
CA TYR A 427 -15.06 -9.13 31.26
C TYR A 427 -13.63 -9.37 30.77
N LEU A 428 -12.66 -8.56 31.20
CA LEU A 428 -11.24 -8.80 30.97
C LEU A 428 -10.76 -10.03 31.76
N LYS A 429 -11.22 -10.20 33.01
CA LYS A 429 -10.92 -11.40 33.80
C LYS A 429 -11.42 -12.68 33.10
N GLU A 430 -12.66 -12.67 32.60
CA GLU A 430 -13.22 -13.78 31.81
C GLU A 430 -12.39 -14.07 30.54
N LEU A 431 -12.00 -13.03 29.80
CA LEU A 431 -11.18 -13.15 28.59
C LEU A 431 -9.81 -13.76 28.87
N LEU A 432 -9.12 -13.30 29.93
CA LEU A 432 -7.80 -13.83 30.33
C LEU A 432 -7.90 -15.30 30.73
N GLN A 433 -8.93 -15.67 31.51
CA GLN A 433 -9.17 -17.05 31.91
C GLN A 433 -9.46 -17.97 30.71
N ALA A 434 -10.29 -17.53 29.76
CA ALA A 434 -10.57 -18.28 28.52
C ALA A 434 -9.31 -18.45 27.65
N VAL A 435 -8.45 -17.43 27.57
CA VAL A 435 -7.18 -17.50 26.83
C VAL A 435 -6.21 -18.47 27.50
N TRP A 436 -6.05 -18.43 28.83
CA TRP A 436 -5.26 -19.40 29.60
C TRP A 436 -5.75 -20.84 29.38
N GLN A 437 -7.05 -21.10 29.55
CA GLN A 437 -7.66 -22.41 29.33
C GLN A 437 -7.43 -22.96 27.91
N SER A 438 -7.22 -22.11 26.91
CA SER A 438 -6.94 -22.54 25.54
C SER A 438 -5.52 -23.09 25.32
N ASN A 439 -4.55 -22.73 26.17
CA ASN A 439 -3.21 -23.31 26.16
C ASN A 439 -2.53 -23.15 27.55
N PRO A 440 -2.92 -23.96 28.56
CA PRO A 440 -2.46 -23.77 29.94
C PRO A 440 -0.95 -23.98 30.11
N ASN A 441 -0.34 -24.80 29.27
CA ASN A 441 1.09 -25.15 29.38
C ASN A 441 2.00 -23.99 28.94
N ASN A 442 1.67 -23.31 27.82
CA ASN A 442 2.52 -22.25 27.26
C ASN A 442 2.18 -20.85 27.81
N LEU A 443 1.06 -20.72 28.55
CA LEU A 443 0.55 -19.45 29.07
C LEU A 443 0.33 -19.46 30.60
N LYS A 444 1.13 -20.23 31.36
CA LYS A 444 1.00 -20.35 32.83
C LYS A 444 0.98 -19.00 33.57
N GLN A 445 1.65 -17.99 33.04
CA GLN A 445 1.66 -16.63 33.57
C GLN A 445 0.24 -16.04 33.68
N LEU A 446 -0.67 -16.42 32.77
CA LEU A 446 -2.07 -15.99 32.78
C LEU A 446 -2.91 -16.61 33.90
N GLU A 447 -2.48 -17.70 34.53
CA GLU A 447 -3.22 -18.35 35.63
C GLU A 447 -3.45 -17.39 36.81
N TRP A 448 -2.44 -16.56 37.11
CA TRP A 448 -2.46 -15.57 38.20
C TRP A 448 -2.55 -14.12 37.71
N THR A 449 -2.68 -13.90 36.38
CA THR A 449 -2.81 -12.55 35.82
C THR A 449 -4.21 -12.00 36.09
N THR A 450 -4.28 -10.77 36.62
CA THR A 450 -5.54 -10.07 36.86
C THR A 450 -5.67 -8.85 35.93
N PRO A 451 -6.87 -8.28 35.74
CA PRO A 451 -7.04 -6.99 35.08
C PRO A 451 -6.15 -5.88 35.69
N ALA A 452 -6.09 -5.83 37.02
CA ALA A 452 -5.25 -4.89 37.76
C ALA A 452 -3.74 -5.02 37.46
N SER A 453 -3.28 -6.20 37.02
CA SER A 453 -1.87 -6.42 36.66
C SER A 453 -1.39 -5.55 35.49
N PHE A 454 -2.31 -5.06 34.65
CA PHE A 454 -1.98 -4.16 33.54
C PHE A 454 -1.92 -2.68 33.95
N ASN A 455 -2.44 -2.30 35.12
CA ASN A 455 -2.61 -0.90 35.51
C ASN A 455 -1.37 -0.32 36.21
N ILE A 456 -0.50 0.37 35.47
CA ILE A 456 0.65 1.09 36.03
C ILE A 456 0.24 2.48 36.51
N PHE A 457 0.59 2.80 37.75
CA PHE A 457 0.47 4.13 38.34
C PHE A 457 1.86 4.76 38.48
N SER A 458 2.37 5.34 37.39
CA SER A 458 3.63 6.08 37.34
C SER A 458 3.41 7.47 36.75
N SER A 459 4.23 8.45 37.14
CA SER A 459 4.27 9.77 36.52
C SER A 459 5.04 9.78 35.19
N THR A 460 5.82 8.74 34.88
CA THR A 460 6.70 8.68 33.71
C THR A 460 6.23 7.69 32.63
N ILE A 461 5.42 6.70 33.00
CA ILE A 461 4.80 5.76 32.06
C ILE A 461 3.33 6.10 31.93
N THR A 462 2.92 6.55 30.74
CA THR A 462 1.49 6.72 30.43
C THR A 462 0.92 5.42 29.90
N GLN A 463 -0.34 5.12 30.23
CA GLN A 463 -1.01 3.90 29.79
C GLN A 463 -2.29 4.21 29.01
N LYS A 464 -2.53 3.45 27.94
CA LYS A 464 -3.79 3.49 27.18
C LYS A 464 -4.06 2.10 26.67
N HIS A 465 -5.23 1.55 26.95
CA HIS A 465 -5.55 0.16 26.63
C HIS A 465 -6.79 0.11 25.72
N PHE A 466 -6.93 -0.95 24.95
CA PHE A 466 -7.94 -1.06 23.90
C PHE A 466 -8.70 -2.37 23.97
N VAL A 467 -10.00 -2.32 23.71
CA VAL A 467 -10.89 -3.47 23.75
C VAL A 467 -11.76 -3.58 22.50
N VAL A 468 -12.12 -4.82 22.15
CA VAL A 468 -13.23 -5.14 21.26
C VAL A 468 -14.27 -5.90 22.08
N ARG A 469 -15.45 -5.31 22.25
CA ARG A 469 -16.55 -5.87 23.04
C ARG A 469 -17.79 -6.17 22.20
N ASN A 470 -18.58 -7.12 22.66
CA ASN A 470 -19.93 -7.33 22.14
C ASN A 470 -20.86 -6.23 22.70
N SER A 471 -21.57 -5.49 21.84
CA SER A 471 -22.49 -4.43 22.27
C SER A 471 -23.64 -4.94 23.15
N SER A 472 -24.12 -6.16 22.89
CA SER A 472 -25.26 -6.79 23.56
C SER A 472 -24.84 -7.55 24.81
N THR A 473 -23.89 -8.48 24.70
CA THR A 473 -23.48 -9.35 25.84
C THR A 473 -22.39 -8.76 26.73
N LYS A 474 -21.82 -7.60 26.37
CA LYS A 474 -20.70 -6.89 27.03
C LYS A 474 -19.36 -7.63 27.07
N MET A 475 -19.35 -8.95 26.94
CA MET A 475 -18.15 -9.79 26.79
C MET A 475 -17.08 -9.16 25.89
N LEU A 476 -15.82 -9.22 26.33
CA LEU A 476 -14.67 -8.86 25.50
C LEU A 476 -14.31 -10.01 24.56
N PHE A 477 -14.19 -9.69 23.27
CA PHE A 477 -13.63 -10.62 22.28
C PHE A 477 -12.13 -10.42 22.08
N GLY A 478 -11.57 -9.30 22.53
CA GLY A 478 -10.12 -9.09 22.60
C GLY A 478 -9.75 -7.83 23.36
N PHE A 479 -8.52 -7.82 23.87
CA PHE A 479 -7.90 -6.75 24.66
C PHE A 479 -6.46 -6.53 24.16
N LEU A 480 -5.99 -5.28 24.25
CA LEU A 480 -4.62 -4.90 23.92
C LEU A 480 -4.13 -3.84 24.91
N ALA A 481 -3.04 -4.14 25.62
CA ALA A 481 -2.39 -3.21 26.54
C ALA A 481 -1.26 -2.45 25.82
N THR A 482 -1.26 -1.11 25.96
CA THR A 482 -0.13 -0.26 25.56
C THR A 482 0.30 0.68 26.68
N TYR A 483 1.60 0.95 26.70
CA TYR A 483 2.25 1.94 27.54
C TYR A 483 3.11 2.85 26.65
N ASN A 484 3.32 4.11 27.05
CA ASN A 484 4.32 4.99 26.44
C ASN A 484 5.29 5.46 27.53
N THR A 485 6.58 5.29 27.24
CA THR A 485 7.67 5.99 27.94
C THR A 485 7.91 7.35 27.26
N GLU A 486 9.02 8.03 27.57
CA GLU A 486 9.34 9.33 26.95
C GLU A 486 9.57 9.23 25.43
N ASP A 487 10.21 8.14 24.97
CA ASP A 487 10.68 7.96 23.59
C ASP A 487 10.15 6.68 22.91
N THR A 488 9.70 5.68 23.70
CA THR A 488 9.36 4.34 23.22
C THR A 488 7.91 3.95 23.53
N GLY A 489 7.17 3.59 22.48
CA GLY A 489 5.81 3.04 22.56
C GLY A 489 5.83 1.52 22.78
N ILE A 490 5.12 1.03 23.78
CA ILE A 490 5.21 -0.36 24.23
C ILE A 490 3.90 -1.08 23.93
N LEU A 491 3.94 -2.05 23.02
CA LEU A 491 2.82 -2.96 22.74
C LEU A 491 2.97 -4.22 23.60
N ALA A 492 2.52 -4.11 24.86
CA ALA A 492 2.83 -5.11 25.89
C ALA A 492 2.09 -6.44 25.70
N ALA A 493 0.78 -6.41 25.39
CA ALA A 493 -0.02 -7.62 25.29
C ALA A 493 -1.12 -7.49 24.24
N VAL A 494 -1.38 -8.57 23.49
CA VAL A 494 -2.57 -8.71 22.62
C VAL A 494 -3.25 -10.04 22.94
N THR A 495 -4.49 -9.99 23.43
CA THR A 495 -5.28 -11.20 23.70
C THR A 495 -6.57 -11.18 22.90
N VAL A 496 -6.95 -12.34 22.35
CA VAL A 496 -8.18 -12.52 21.58
C VAL A 496 -8.82 -13.82 22.03
N HIS A 497 -10.13 -13.74 22.33
CA HIS A 497 -10.92 -14.86 22.82
C HIS A 497 -10.76 -16.06 21.88
N PRO A 498 -10.47 -17.29 22.37
CA PRO A 498 -10.08 -18.41 21.53
C PRO A 498 -11.03 -18.68 20.36
N GLU A 499 -12.34 -18.69 20.63
CA GLU A 499 -13.40 -18.89 19.63
C GLU A 499 -13.55 -17.75 18.60
N LYS A 500 -12.98 -16.57 18.87
CA LYS A 500 -13.05 -15.39 18.01
C LYS A 500 -11.71 -15.08 17.33
N ARG A 501 -10.69 -15.93 17.52
CA ARG A 501 -9.45 -15.88 16.74
C ARG A 501 -9.75 -16.06 15.25
N LYS A 502 -8.86 -15.55 14.39
CA LYS A 502 -9.04 -15.47 12.92
C LYS A 502 -10.17 -14.54 12.43
N SER A 503 -10.97 -13.93 13.31
CA SER A 503 -11.99 -12.91 12.95
C SER A 503 -11.44 -11.48 12.75
N SER A 504 -10.14 -11.29 12.55
CA SER A 504 -9.47 -9.96 12.40
C SER A 504 -9.50 -9.03 13.63
N ILE A 505 -9.94 -9.50 14.79
CA ILE A 505 -9.99 -8.73 16.05
C ILE A 505 -8.61 -8.21 16.47
N GLY A 506 -7.61 -9.09 16.57
CA GLY A 506 -6.24 -8.72 16.94
C GLY A 506 -5.62 -7.69 15.98
N ARG A 507 -5.92 -7.77 14.68
CA ARG A 507 -5.45 -6.79 13.67
C ARG A 507 -6.19 -5.45 13.79
N SER A 508 -7.45 -5.45 14.23
CA SER A 508 -8.22 -4.23 14.52
C SER A 508 -7.65 -3.52 15.76
N LEU A 509 -7.42 -4.26 16.84
CA LEU A 509 -6.75 -3.77 18.06
C LEU A 509 -5.37 -3.20 17.74
N TYR A 510 -4.51 -3.98 17.07
CA TYR A 510 -3.17 -3.56 16.64
C TYR A 510 -3.20 -2.25 15.82
N ARG A 511 -4.09 -2.13 14.84
CA ARG A 511 -4.21 -0.90 14.04
C ARG A 511 -4.57 0.31 14.89
N ARG A 512 -5.41 0.15 15.93
CA ARG A 512 -5.73 1.26 16.85
C ARG A 512 -4.54 1.63 17.74
N ALA A 513 -3.78 0.65 18.24
CA ALA A 513 -2.57 0.88 19.02
C ALA A 513 -1.50 1.66 18.22
N ILE A 514 -1.18 1.22 17.00
CA ILE A 514 -0.22 1.92 16.13
C ILE A 514 -0.71 3.34 15.77
N LEU A 515 -2.02 3.55 15.59
CA LEU A 515 -2.57 4.90 15.41
C LEU A 515 -2.40 5.78 16.67
N HIS A 516 -2.52 5.21 17.87
CA HIS A 516 -2.28 5.94 19.12
C HIS A 516 -0.81 6.35 19.28
N PHE A 517 0.14 5.44 19.00
CA PHE A 517 1.57 5.78 19.04
C PHE A 517 1.91 6.89 18.04
N ARG A 518 1.37 6.82 16.81
CA ARG A 518 1.58 7.84 15.76
C ARG A 518 1.00 9.23 16.09
N THR A 519 0.13 9.37 17.09
CA THR A 519 -0.33 10.69 17.55
C THR A 519 0.47 11.24 18.73
N GLN A 520 1.47 10.50 19.24
CA GLN A 520 2.40 11.01 20.24
C GLN A 520 3.61 11.66 19.52
N PRO A 521 3.92 12.94 19.76
CA PRO A 521 4.99 13.63 19.04
C PRO A 521 6.42 13.20 19.44
N ASN A 522 6.58 12.59 20.62
CA ASN A 522 7.89 12.27 21.19
C ASN A 522 8.35 10.83 20.90
N LEU A 523 7.47 9.96 20.37
CA LEU A 523 7.79 8.55 20.17
C LEU A 523 8.66 8.35 18.91
N ILE A 524 9.85 7.79 19.10
CA ILE A 524 10.82 7.45 18.06
C ILE A 524 10.86 5.96 17.73
N ASP A 525 10.53 5.09 18.70
CA ASP A 525 10.51 3.64 18.51
C ASP A 525 9.25 2.98 19.09
N VAL A 526 8.97 1.74 18.65
CA VAL A 526 7.86 0.92 19.16
C VAL A 526 8.36 -0.51 19.40
N GLN A 527 8.22 -1.01 20.64
CA GLN A 527 8.60 -2.37 21.02
C GLN A 527 7.40 -3.30 21.26
N ILE A 528 7.65 -4.61 21.25
CA ILE A 528 6.68 -5.66 21.61
C ILE A 528 7.07 -6.25 22.97
N GLY A 529 6.09 -6.37 23.86
CA GLY A 529 6.31 -6.81 25.23
C GLY A 529 6.78 -5.69 26.14
N SER A 530 6.69 -5.92 27.44
CA SER A 530 7.08 -4.98 28.49
C SER A 530 7.78 -5.73 29.63
N CYS A 531 8.84 -5.14 30.19
CA CYS A 531 9.46 -5.66 31.42
C CYS A 531 8.76 -5.14 32.68
N PHE A 532 8.01 -4.05 32.58
CA PHE A 532 7.09 -3.61 33.62
C PHE A 532 5.76 -3.12 33.00
N PRO A 533 4.65 -3.88 33.12
CA PRO A 533 4.43 -4.98 34.05
C PRO A 533 4.90 -6.32 33.46
N GLY A 534 5.52 -7.16 34.29
CA GLY A 534 6.20 -8.40 33.90
C GLY A 534 5.26 -9.56 33.55
N ILE A 535 4.21 -9.31 32.77
CA ILE A 535 3.23 -10.29 32.31
C ILE A 535 3.66 -10.90 30.99
N PHE A 536 4.00 -10.04 30.01
CA PHE A 536 4.35 -10.43 28.65
C PHE A 536 5.58 -9.63 28.19
N MET A 537 6.74 -10.26 28.28
CA MET A 537 8.02 -9.67 27.87
C MET A 537 8.31 -9.76 26.37
N GLY A 538 7.34 -10.22 25.58
CA GLY A 538 7.46 -10.39 24.14
C GLY A 538 6.65 -11.60 23.66
N ILE A 539 7.18 -12.27 22.64
CA ILE A 539 6.60 -13.50 22.08
C ILE A 539 7.15 -14.69 22.87
N SER A 540 6.29 -15.64 23.24
CA SER A 540 6.74 -16.89 23.87
C SER A 540 7.65 -17.67 22.92
N LEU A 541 8.75 -18.23 23.43
CA LEU A 541 9.75 -18.97 22.64
C LEU A 541 9.18 -20.19 21.92
N ASP A 542 8.05 -20.72 22.43
CA ASP A 542 7.34 -21.91 21.93
C ASP A 542 6.04 -21.57 21.16
N ASP A 543 5.84 -20.32 20.73
CA ASP A 543 4.66 -19.88 19.95
C ASP A 543 5.00 -19.28 18.58
N ASP A 544 5.36 -20.17 17.64
CA ASP A 544 5.50 -19.87 16.22
C ASP A 544 4.28 -19.14 15.62
N SER A 545 3.07 -19.35 16.17
CA SER A 545 1.84 -18.82 15.58
C SER A 545 1.72 -17.31 15.79
N SER A 546 2.12 -16.82 16.96
CA SER A 546 2.19 -15.38 17.28
C SER A 546 3.36 -14.71 16.57
N GLU A 547 4.53 -15.38 16.44
CA GLU A 547 5.66 -14.83 15.68
C GLU A 547 5.32 -14.64 14.20
N ASN A 548 4.73 -15.66 13.56
CA ASN A 548 4.28 -15.57 12.17
C ASN A 548 3.20 -14.49 11.98
N TRP A 549 2.31 -14.29 12.96
CA TRP A 549 1.32 -13.21 12.92
C TRP A 549 1.96 -11.82 12.96
N LEU A 550 2.95 -11.60 13.84
CA LEU A 550 3.66 -10.32 13.95
C LEU A 550 4.54 -10.04 12.73
N ARG A 551 5.23 -11.05 12.18
CA ARG A 551 5.92 -10.94 10.88
C ARG A 551 4.96 -10.52 9.76
N SER A 552 3.71 -11.02 9.75
CA SER A 552 2.65 -10.61 8.80
C SER A 552 2.10 -9.18 8.99
N LEU A 553 2.54 -8.48 10.04
CA LEU A 553 2.25 -7.07 10.32
C LEU A 553 3.46 -6.15 10.03
N GLY A 554 4.57 -6.70 9.52
CA GLY A 554 5.77 -5.94 9.16
C GLY A 554 6.84 -5.88 10.24
N TRP A 555 6.68 -6.55 11.38
CA TRP A 555 7.72 -6.63 12.40
C TRP A 555 8.92 -7.42 11.88
N LYS A 556 10.11 -6.80 11.93
CA LYS A 556 11.37 -7.45 11.58
C LYS A 556 11.63 -8.54 12.62
N GLY A 557 11.68 -9.78 12.16
CA GLY A 557 11.83 -10.93 13.05
C GLY A 557 13.23 -11.00 13.66
N GLY A 558 13.33 -10.61 14.93
CA GLY A 558 14.45 -10.86 15.82
C GLY A 558 13.89 -11.11 17.22
N ARG A 559 14.47 -12.07 17.95
CA ARG A 559 14.15 -12.22 19.37
C ARG A 559 14.80 -11.04 20.10
N GLY A 560 13.97 -10.15 20.66
CA GLY A 560 14.43 -9.01 21.46
C GLY A 560 14.89 -9.45 22.85
N ARG A 561 14.77 -8.55 23.84
CA ARG A 561 14.99 -8.89 25.25
C ARG A 561 14.14 -10.11 25.63
N SER A 562 14.75 -11.05 26.33
CA SER A 562 14.14 -12.27 26.83
C SER A 562 13.97 -12.19 28.35
N LEU A 563 12.89 -12.77 28.89
CA LEU A 563 12.68 -12.88 30.33
C LEU A 563 12.77 -14.32 30.78
N ASN A 564 13.78 -14.60 31.60
CA ASN A 564 14.03 -15.92 32.16
C ASN A 564 13.62 -15.93 33.64
N ASN A 565 12.54 -16.65 33.94
CA ASN A 565 11.98 -16.81 35.27
C ASN A 565 12.35 -18.18 35.83
N TYR A 566 13.25 -18.23 36.81
CA TYR A 566 13.68 -19.47 37.47
C TYR A 566 13.11 -19.52 38.89
N ILE A 567 12.32 -20.54 39.22
CA ILE A 567 11.80 -20.74 40.57
C ILE A 567 12.66 -21.79 41.29
N LEU A 568 13.25 -21.40 42.42
CA LEU A 568 13.86 -22.32 43.36
C LEU A 568 12.79 -22.84 44.33
N GLU A 569 12.34 -24.07 44.08
CA GLU A 569 11.17 -24.70 44.71
C GLU A 569 11.28 -24.98 46.22
N ASN A 570 12.49 -24.99 46.80
CA ASN A 570 12.67 -25.28 48.22
C ASN A 570 13.86 -24.52 48.82
N LEU A 571 13.57 -23.37 49.43
CA LEU A 571 14.56 -22.58 50.18
C LEU A 571 14.99 -23.25 51.49
N SER A 572 14.15 -24.07 52.12
CA SER A 572 14.45 -24.64 53.45
C SER A 572 15.69 -25.54 53.40
N THR A 573 15.76 -26.45 52.43
CA THR A 573 16.88 -27.39 52.23
C THR A 573 18.04 -26.79 51.45
N TRP A 574 17.84 -25.68 50.74
CA TRP A 574 18.86 -25.04 49.91
C TRP A 574 20.10 -24.62 50.73
N ARG A 575 21.28 -24.88 50.14
CA ARG A 575 22.60 -24.50 50.65
C ARG A 575 23.35 -23.73 49.57
N VAL A 576 24.29 -22.89 49.99
CA VAL A 576 25.16 -22.14 49.08
C VAL A 576 26.04 -23.13 48.30
N PRO A 577 26.16 -23.02 46.97
CA PRO A 577 27.07 -23.84 46.17
C PRO A 577 28.53 -23.68 46.60
N ASP A 578 29.29 -24.78 46.54
CA ASP A 578 30.70 -24.78 46.91
C ASP A 578 31.54 -23.90 45.96
N GLY A 579 32.61 -23.31 46.48
CA GLY A 579 33.54 -22.45 45.74
C GLY A 579 33.06 -21.00 45.52
N ILE A 580 31.77 -20.75 45.32
CA ILE A 580 31.25 -19.41 44.96
C ILE A 580 31.54 -18.35 46.04
N VAL A 581 31.44 -18.72 47.32
CA VAL A 581 31.75 -17.84 48.46
C VAL A 581 33.24 -17.49 48.52
N ALA A 582 34.11 -18.43 48.12
CA ALA A 582 35.55 -18.18 48.07
C ALA A 582 35.89 -17.23 46.92
N GLN A 583 35.26 -17.38 45.75
CA GLN A 583 35.42 -16.47 44.61
C GLN A 583 34.94 -15.04 44.93
N ILE A 584 33.77 -14.89 45.56
CA ILE A 584 33.23 -13.60 45.99
C ILE A 584 34.15 -12.92 47.01
N ARG A 585 34.69 -13.68 47.99
CA ARG A 585 35.66 -13.17 48.96
C ARG A 585 37.00 -12.79 48.30
N GLN A 586 37.47 -13.57 47.32
CA GLN A 586 38.71 -13.30 46.59
C GLN A 586 38.59 -12.07 45.67
N ALA A 587 37.39 -11.78 45.17
CA ALA A 587 37.08 -10.57 44.40
C ALA A 587 36.75 -9.35 45.28
N GLU A 588 36.82 -9.49 46.61
CA GLU A 588 36.62 -8.42 47.61
C GLU A 588 35.28 -7.65 47.46
N ILE A 589 34.23 -8.35 47.00
CA ILE A 589 32.90 -7.75 46.77
C ILE A 589 32.14 -7.63 48.10
N GLY A 590 31.81 -6.40 48.48
CA GLY A 590 30.93 -6.07 49.60
C GLY A 590 29.46 -5.99 49.19
N PHE A 591 28.55 -6.10 50.16
CA PHE A 591 27.10 -5.99 49.94
C PHE A 591 26.44 -5.16 51.02
N ASP A 592 25.47 -4.34 50.62
CA ASP A 592 24.51 -3.69 51.51
C ASP A 592 23.09 -3.78 50.94
N LEU A 593 22.10 -3.42 51.77
CA LEU A 593 20.68 -3.45 51.45
C LEU A 593 20.07 -2.07 51.73
N VAL A 594 19.59 -1.42 50.67
CA VAL A 594 18.84 -0.16 50.76
C VAL A 594 17.34 -0.47 50.91
N GLN A 595 16.68 0.15 51.88
CA GLN A 595 15.23 0.04 52.09
C GLN A 595 14.64 1.42 52.46
N GLY A 596 13.44 1.71 51.97
CA GLY A 596 12.77 2.99 52.24
C GLY A 596 13.34 4.17 51.43
N SER A 597 12.96 5.38 51.83
CA SER A 597 13.19 6.62 51.09
C SER A 597 14.47 7.36 51.51
N ASP A 598 15.58 6.67 51.71
CA ASP A 598 16.91 7.29 51.90
C ASP A 598 17.44 7.78 50.53
N HIS A 599 16.87 8.91 50.08
CA HIS A 599 16.92 9.39 48.71
C HIS A 599 18.32 9.45 48.09
N SER A 600 19.31 10.04 48.77
CA SER A 600 20.65 10.27 48.19
C SER A 600 21.40 8.99 47.80
N GLU A 601 21.10 7.87 48.47
CA GLU A 601 21.72 6.56 48.17
C GLU A 601 20.92 5.73 47.16
N ALA A 602 19.64 6.04 47.02
CA ALA A 602 18.76 5.44 46.02
C ALA A 602 18.99 6.06 44.63
N ASP A 603 19.07 7.39 44.56
CA ASP A 603 19.18 8.15 43.30
C ASP A 603 20.40 7.70 42.47
N GLN A 604 21.56 7.48 43.11
CA GLN A 604 22.76 6.96 42.44
C GLN A 604 22.54 5.59 41.77
N VAL A 605 21.71 4.71 42.36
CA VAL A 605 21.38 3.41 41.75
C VAL A 605 20.41 3.59 40.60
N LEU A 606 19.41 4.47 40.76
CA LEU A 606 18.41 4.73 39.73
C LEU A 606 19.07 5.31 38.46
N ASP A 607 20.01 6.23 38.60
CA ASP A 607 20.79 6.80 37.48
C ASP A 607 21.61 5.73 36.74
N LEU A 608 22.31 4.85 37.48
CA LEU A 608 23.08 3.76 36.88
C LEU A 608 22.19 2.72 36.17
N VAL A 609 21.03 2.40 36.75
CA VAL A 609 20.04 1.50 36.13
C VAL A 609 19.42 2.13 34.88
N TYR A 610 19.11 3.42 34.91
CA TYR A 610 18.59 4.16 33.75
C TYR A 610 19.57 4.10 32.57
N GLN A 611 20.85 4.37 32.83
CA GLN A 611 21.91 4.36 31.81
C GLN A 611 22.15 2.98 31.18
N GLN A 612 21.87 1.88 31.89
CA GLN A 612 22.15 0.53 31.39
C GLN A 612 20.92 -0.19 30.83
N GLU A 613 19.77 -0.14 31.51
CA GLU A 613 18.60 -0.98 31.20
C GLU A 613 17.38 -0.17 30.70
N GLY A 614 17.32 1.13 31.00
CA GLY A 614 16.25 2.05 30.59
C GLY A 614 15.09 2.20 31.58
N GLN A 615 14.12 3.05 31.22
CA GLN A 615 13.09 3.57 32.13
C GLN A 615 12.20 2.50 32.78
N GLU A 616 11.80 1.46 32.05
CA GLU A 616 10.91 0.41 32.59
C GLU A 616 11.52 -0.30 33.82
N ILE A 617 12.82 -0.56 33.81
CA ILE A 617 13.53 -1.19 34.94
C ILE A 617 13.71 -0.18 36.08
N VAL A 618 13.94 1.10 35.78
CA VAL A 618 13.99 2.17 36.80
C VAL A 618 12.68 2.25 37.60
N GLU A 619 11.52 2.09 36.95
CA GLU A 619 10.23 2.07 37.65
C GLU A 619 10.06 0.84 38.58
N LEU A 620 10.61 -0.34 38.22
CA LEU A 620 10.71 -1.47 39.15
C LEU A 620 11.55 -1.12 40.38
N TYR A 621 12.69 -0.45 40.20
CA TYR A 621 13.55 -0.02 41.31
C TYR A 621 12.87 1.03 42.20
N LYS A 622 12.14 1.99 41.63
CA LYS A 622 11.31 2.95 42.39
C LYS A 622 10.21 2.26 43.20
N LEU A 623 9.53 1.25 42.63
CA LEU A 623 8.55 0.45 43.35
C LEU A 623 9.17 -0.38 44.50
N ALA A 624 10.43 -0.80 44.36
CA ALA A 624 11.15 -1.47 45.44
C ALA A 624 11.42 -0.53 46.62
N LEU A 625 11.69 0.75 46.37
CA LEU A 625 11.98 1.77 47.38
C LEU A 625 10.73 2.19 48.16
N THR A 626 9.56 2.27 47.51
CA THR A 626 8.29 2.60 48.17
C THR A 626 7.73 1.43 49.00
N GLY A 627 8.07 0.18 48.64
CA GLY A 627 7.64 -1.04 49.32
C GLY A 627 8.34 -1.32 50.66
N ALA A 628 8.40 -0.35 51.57
CA ALA A 628 9.10 -0.44 52.86
C ALA A 628 8.77 -1.75 53.63
N HIS A 629 9.80 -2.39 54.19
CA HIS A 629 9.79 -3.69 54.87
C HIS A 629 9.46 -4.93 54.02
N PHE A 630 8.79 -4.79 52.87
CA PHE A 630 8.51 -5.90 51.95
C PHE A 630 9.51 -6.00 50.80
N CYS A 631 10.20 -4.91 50.48
CA CYS A 631 11.14 -4.79 49.38
C CYS A 631 12.47 -4.20 49.84
N GLY A 632 13.49 -4.33 49.00
CA GLY A 632 14.78 -3.66 49.17
C GLY A 632 15.66 -3.83 47.93
N ILE A 633 16.75 -3.09 47.88
CA ILE A 633 17.74 -3.13 46.81
C ILE A 633 19.06 -3.61 47.39
N ILE A 634 19.57 -4.74 46.92
CA ILE A 634 20.92 -5.22 47.24
C ILE A 634 21.89 -4.57 46.27
N ARG A 635 22.92 -3.88 46.77
CA ARG A 635 24.03 -3.37 45.95
C ARG A 635 25.26 -4.22 46.19
N ALA A 636 25.95 -4.58 45.11
CA ALA A 636 27.30 -5.12 45.15
C ALA A 636 28.29 -3.97 45.02
N LYS A 637 29.25 -3.85 45.94
CA LYS A 637 30.25 -2.77 45.97
C LYS A 637 31.67 -3.32 45.92
N ALA A 638 32.59 -2.60 45.28
CA ALA A 638 34.02 -2.84 45.40
C ALA A 638 34.61 -2.18 46.66
N VAL A 639 35.88 -2.46 46.93
CA VAL A 639 36.63 -1.92 48.09
C VAL A 639 36.71 -0.39 48.09
N ASP A 640 36.67 0.25 46.91
CA ASP A 640 36.64 1.70 46.73
C ASP A 640 35.24 2.33 46.94
N GLY A 641 34.21 1.51 47.20
CA GLY A 641 32.82 1.92 47.36
C GLY A 641 32.02 2.03 46.06
N SER A 642 32.64 1.82 44.89
CA SER A 642 31.94 1.84 43.60
C SER A 642 30.93 0.70 43.47
N ILE A 643 29.79 0.99 42.83
CA ILE A 643 28.69 0.02 42.68
C ILE A 643 28.97 -0.87 41.46
N LEU A 644 29.21 -2.16 41.69
CA LEU A 644 29.50 -3.16 40.66
C LEU A 644 28.24 -3.75 40.02
N GLY A 645 27.12 -3.71 40.74
CA GLY A 645 25.82 -4.22 40.32
C GLY A 645 24.78 -4.06 41.42
N THR A 646 23.53 -4.38 41.08
CA THR A 646 22.36 -4.17 41.93
C THR A 646 21.27 -5.20 41.63
N ALA A 647 20.44 -5.55 42.61
CA ALA A 647 19.28 -6.42 42.41
C ALA A 647 18.13 -6.04 43.37
N ILE A 648 16.89 -6.09 42.89
CA ILE A 648 15.70 -5.93 43.74
C ILE A 648 15.46 -7.26 44.46
N VAL A 649 15.12 -7.19 45.75
CA VAL A 649 14.63 -8.32 46.54
C VAL A 649 13.29 -8.00 47.17
N CYS A 650 12.35 -8.95 47.09
CA CYS A 650 11.00 -8.73 47.60
C CYS A 650 10.42 -9.96 48.32
N ALA A 651 9.62 -9.69 49.34
CA ALA A 651 8.86 -10.68 50.09
C ALA A 651 7.67 -11.22 49.27
N PRO A 652 7.12 -12.39 49.65
CA PRO A 652 6.00 -12.98 48.91
C PRO A 652 4.73 -12.13 48.82
N THR A 653 4.45 -11.30 49.82
CA THR A 653 3.29 -10.38 49.85
C THR A 653 3.65 -8.97 49.39
N SER A 654 4.70 -8.81 48.57
CA SER A 654 5.14 -7.50 48.08
C SER A 654 4.22 -6.92 47.01
N PRO A 655 4.21 -5.59 46.80
CA PRO A 655 3.45 -4.94 45.73
C PRO A 655 3.75 -5.48 44.32
N PHE A 656 4.94 -6.05 44.09
CA PHE A 656 5.30 -6.69 42.82
C PHE A 656 4.38 -7.85 42.42
N SER A 657 3.70 -8.50 43.38
CA SER A 657 2.72 -9.56 43.09
C SER A 657 1.56 -9.11 42.19
N ALA A 658 1.21 -7.82 42.22
CA ALA A 658 0.21 -7.25 41.31
C ALA A 658 0.68 -7.25 39.86
N PHE A 659 1.94 -6.86 39.61
CA PHE A 659 2.50 -6.60 38.27
C PHE A 659 3.31 -7.77 37.69
N MET A 660 3.70 -8.73 38.54
CA MET A 660 4.46 -9.91 38.18
C MET A 660 3.71 -11.16 38.70
N PRO A 661 2.70 -11.66 37.94
CA PRO A 661 1.80 -12.73 38.36
C PRO A 661 2.49 -14.00 38.88
N VAL A 662 3.71 -14.28 38.44
CA VAL A 662 4.52 -15.42 38.91
C VAL A 662 4.80 -15.36 40.43
N LEU A 663 4.92 -14.17 41.02
CA LEU A 663 5.10 -14.00 42.48
C LEU A 663 3.82 -14.30 43.26
N ALA A 664 2.64 -14.13 42.66
CA ALA A 664 1.36 -14.51 43.26
C ALA A 664 1.07 -16.02 43.18
N SER A 665 1.88 -16.78 42.41
CA SER A 665 1.75 -18.23 42.36
C SER A 665 2.12 -18.89 43.70
N GLY A 666 1.48 -19.99 44.05
CA GLY A 666 1.78 -20.73 45.28
C GLY A 666 1.44 -20.00 46.58
N ASN A 667 0.21 -19.47 46.71
CA ASN A 667 -0.36 -18.98 47.98
C ASN A 667 0.51 -17.98 48.77
N ASN A 668 1.18 -17.06 48.09
CA ASN A 668 2.09 -16.07 48.70
C ASN A 668 3.27 -16.70 49.46
N GLU A 669 3.90 -17.74 48.91
CA GLU A 669 5.10 -18.39 49.49
C GLU A 669 6.42 -18.03 48.76
N ILE A 670 6.35 -17.28 47.65
CA ILE A 670 7.46 -17.04 46.71
C ILE A 670 8.06 -15.64 46.89
N GLY A 671 9.29 -15.55 47.40
CA GLY A 671 10.07 -14.31 47.37
C GLY A 671 10.63 -14.03 45.97
N GLY A 672 10.98 -12.77 45.68
CA GLY A 672 11.55 -12.38 44.39
C GLY A 672 13.00 -11.90 44.49
N ILE A 673 13.76 -12.16 43.42
CA ILE A 673 15.02 -11.52 43.06
C ILE A 673 14.79 -11.00 41.63
N LEU A 674 14.62 -9.70 41.47
CA LEU A 674 14.09 -9.09 40.26
C LEU A 674 15.11 -8.12 39.65
N ALA A 675 15.18 -8.09 38.31
CA ALA A 675 16.03 -7.20 37.53
C ALA A 675 17.46 -7.03 38.09
N PRO A 676 18.24 -8.12 38.26
CA PRO A 676 19.63 -8.02 38.67
C PRO A 676 20.47 -7.43 37.52
N VAL A 677 21.13 -6.31 37.78
CA VAL A 677 21.96 -5.55 36.83
C VAL A 677 23.41 -5.62 37.28
N SER A 678 24.35 -5.75 36.34
CA SER A 678 25.78 -5.58 36.63
C SER A 678 26.39 -4.53 35.72
N PHE A 679 26.99 -3.52 36.35
CA PHE A 679 27.69 -2.41 35.72
C PHE A 679 29.15 -2.78 35.35
N ASN A 680 29.72 -3.79 36.01
CA ASN A 680 31.10 -4.24 35.81
C ASN A 680 31.21 -5.35 34.74
N LYS A 681 31.40 -4.98 33.47
CA LYS A 681 31.48 -5.93 32.34
C LYS A 681 32.51 -7.06 32.51
N PRO A 682 33.78 -6.82 32.93
CA PRO A 682 34.77 -7.89 33.16
C PRO A 682 34.38 -8.97 34.19
N GLN A 683 33.53 -8.66 35.17
CA GLN A 683 33.16 -9.59 36.25
C GLN A 683 31.65 -9.84 36.35
N SER A 684 30.89 -9.50 35.30
CA SER A 684 29.42 -9.45 35.32
C SER A 684 28.78 -10.76 35.81
N THR A 685 29.28 -11.91 35.37
CA THR A 685 28.83 -13.23 35.82
C THR A 685 28.99 -13.42 37.32
N LEU A 686 30.14 -13.06 37.89
CA LEU A 686 30.41 -13.20 39.32
C LEU A 686 29.55 -12.24 40.15
N VAL A 687 29.36 -11.01 39.68
CA VAL A 687 28.50 -10.00 40.33
C VAL A 687 27.04 -10.47 40.34
N LEU A 688 26.50 -10.91 39.20
CA LEU A 688 25.11 -11.42 39.10
C LEU A 688 24.91 -12.69 39.94
N GLN A 689 25.89 -13.60 39.97
CA GLN A 689 25.89 -14.76 40.86
C GLN A 689 25.87 -14.36 42.33
N ALA A 690 26.66 -13.36 42.73
CA ALA A 690 26.76 -12.90 44.10
C ALA A 690 25.50 -12.15 44.56
N LEU A 691 24.93 -11.29 43.71
CA LEU A 691 23.64 -10.64 43.93
C LEU A 691 22.52 -11.68 44.09
N THR A 692 22.49 -12.69 43.22
CA THR A 692 21.54 -13.81 43.30
C THR A 692 21.70 -14.58 44.62
N LEU A 693 22.93 -14.92 45.00
CA LEU A 693 23.24 -15.57 46.27
C LEU A 693 22.73 -14.75 47.47
N MET A 694 22.99 -13.44 47.48
CA MET A 694 22.55 -12.56 48.56
C MET A 694 21.02 -12.41 48.59
N GLY A 695 20.35 -12.37 47.43
CA GLY A 695 18.89 -12.38 47.34
C GLY A 695 18.26 -13.68 47.85
N VAL A 696 18.83 -14.84 47.51
CA VAL A 696 18.39 -16.14 48.04
C VAL A 696 18.52 -16.16 49.57
N ARG A 697 19.62 -15.61 50.11
CA ARG A 697 19.82 -15.51 51.57
C ARG A 697 18.80 -14.58 52.22
N GLN A 698 18.56 -13.40 51.66
CA GLN A 698 17.56 -12.44 52.17
C GLN A 698 16.15 -13.03 52.16
N ASN A 699 15.75 -13.69 51.07
CA ASN A 699 14.44 -14.32 50.94
C ASN A 699 14.27 -15.49 51.93
N LYS A 700 15.35 -16.26 52.19
CA LYS A 700 15.37 -17.35 53.19
C LYS A 700 15.35 -16.86 54.64
N SER A 701 16.21 -15.90 55.02
CA SER A 701 16.41 -15.51 56.42
C SER A 701 15.45 -14.42 56.89
N SER A 702 15.26 -13.39 56.07
CA SER A 702 14.58 -12.16 56.47
C SER A 702 13.10 -12.19 56.08
N TYR A 703 12.79 -12.54 54.83
CA TYR A 703 11.40 -12.62 54.35
C TYR A 703 10.74 -13.99 54.56
N ARG A 704 11.50 -15.00 55.03
CA ARG A 704 11.02 -16.37 55.35
C ARG A 704 10.22 -17.04 54.23
N ALA A 705 10.55 -16.74 52.97
CA ALA A 705 9.91 -17.35 51.82
C ALA A 705 10.22 -18.86 51.77
N GLN A 706 9.28 -19.67 51.25
CA GLN A 706 9.52 -21.10 51.02
C GLN A 706 10.19 -21.35 49.66
N LYS A 707 9.92 -20.46 48.69
CA LYS A 707 10.49 -20.48 47.34
C LYS A 707 11.07 -19.11 46.99
N THR A 708 11.92 -19.04 45.98
CA THR A 708 12.30 -17.76 45.39
C THR A 708 12.28 -17.80 43.87
N LEU A 709 11.71 -16.77 43.27
CA LEU A 709 11.84 -16.45 41.86
C LEU A 709 13.13 -15.66 41.64
N LEU A 710 13.91 -16.04 40.63
CA LEU A 710 14.89 -15.18 39.97
C LEU A 710 14.30 -14.77 38.62
N SER A 711 14.12 -13.47 38.41
CA SER A 711 13.58 -12.89 37.18
C SER A 711 14.67 -12.07 36.49
N LEU A 712 15.25 -12.63 35.42
CA LEU A 712 16.36 -12.07 34.67
C LEU A 712 15.90 -11.60 33.30
N VAL A 713 16.25 -10.36 32.94
CA VAL A 713 16.14 -9.83 31.58
C VAL A 713 17.49 -10.06 30.87
N SER A 714 17.47 -10.58 29.64
CA SER A 714 18.68 -10.94 28.88
C SER A 714 18.52 -10.83 27.37
#